data_AF-A0A7V1MKX2-F1
#
_entry.id   AF-A0A7V1MKX2-F1
#
_cell.length_a   1.000
_cell.length_b   1.000
_cell.length_c   1.000
_cell.angle_alpha   90.00
_cell.angle_beta   90.00
_cell.angle_gamma   90.00
#
_symmetry.space_group_name_H-M   'P 1'
#
loop_
_entity.id
_entity.type
_entity.pdbx_description
1 polymer ?
#
loop_
_entity_poly.entity_id
_entity_poly.type
_entity_poly.pdbx_seq_one_letter_code
_entity_poly.pdbx_strand_id
1 'polypeptide(L)'
;MNRFPFRRWAVWLFLVGCVWNFTAIAEAQRTQPAGRLGVALRFEQDASGKMQAVVTEVARGSIAEAAGVQAGDILLSVSGVNIDGPTAIRQLQRLLADGKPLSVVVSRNGKVMTLGTAASPSPSSSESPPSVWLGVRLQEIPPAWVIQGVLVNEVIAGSPAEEAGILSGDIILQIDSTPVDSIKTLQQTVRRMSSGQACVVYLQRGESRAQKTVVVRSLAEVSAPARRVGAMNVLKYALIDPKSGEVTFIGTYDPRLPGGPIPYDDILRDALVSPYPSFSLDPTPETHKVIEQARRLIEADIERLWRDQRYGEQWANRLISTVLNDPRASTDRQRLAQKMGDAFGITLQEAQIILDASQDNPVDKQQHFRVVAKVARNIGWSEIADLMEKDDQSTAGRELFQRLGIWTQAEPVIEAYQAGRLSQEQALHELNGLLYPALMRRIGVPEAEVSNIQQQFRSGRISSQQLNQITTQKMTEIVSARFLEKIVNDWTLTPQVLAILYNLPVPKVQPVFTGLDRYSMLGKIFYEADYYLKTLCSYPELRNSVPAHLTEHEYFNRQSRQSGIRIRGGMGAEGGHQLQPAEVKMHVSPEGNVVAFDTANIRIIGWLKQFIGRDKQAESTLKEWIEGYARYLTEHYDDYARVTPEFHRLREAAKVIALARWAQSSGRKLVPANPLGLRFSPPQEVDGFWTAVFEMSGDAVALNIVFEGGTDFGKDVGDSWVKTTPNVELTSSVSKQLAASAVLSSQAAEAAAKGDLETARDLAERAARAMTGEIDLTQLPTLQGSPPNIPDPAKHAAALLESLRTIDESAQALQVARAAAQNAETATGLPESDQERVKAEAQKLQQQASAQITALQEALQQIAQNPASAPQVLSSLRQHEPIFIPPMVAHLGAQGGKPGAPAVQTTALKPPGEPDPAQVKQKWTAELQEVEKRIAIVTEQLRRLNQNLLLNAQLFNDWQKMAEEGMEECAKAFLNLWTDTASLGLGKHYKELSDQASANPKTPKEVLERILRGRSLLEKLETVRTLAEAVDLIAREKQTLAQVLEAIRDGIGLLADFTPLKEHPATLAWKYGSNVVDLVHSFFTYHEVWYGITQLERSNDQYIYRVYQLSDELKVLMERAKVLRERIATADITPR
;
A
#
# COMPACT_ATOMS: atom_id res chain seq x y z
N MET A 1 -27.80 21.30 47.31
CA MET A 1 -27.35 21.48 45.90
C MET A 1 -27.56 20.25 45.00
N ASN A 2 -28.38 19.24 45.33
CA ASN A 2 -28.30 17.92 44.66
C ASN A 2 -29.62 17.33 44.11
N ARG A 3 -30.63 18.17 43.80
CA ARG A 3 -31.94 17.71 43.27
C ARG A 3 -32.48 18.59 42.15
N PHE A 4 -31.82 18.50 41.00
CA PHE A 4 -32.32 19.06 39.74
C PHE A 4 -31.79 18.24 38.56
N PRO A 5 -32.59 17.91 37.55
CA PRO A 5 -32.13 17.14 36.40
C PRO A 5 -31.21 17.94 35.44
N PHE A 6 -30.84 19.19 35.74
CA PHE A 6 -30.02 20.04 34.87
C PHE A 6 -28.71 19.38 34.41
N ARG A 7 -28.04 18.66 35.32
CA ARG A 7 -26.79 17.92 35.07
C ARG A 7 -26.90 16.85 33.99
N ARG A 8 -28.12 16.37 33.69
CA ARG A 8 -28.37 15.49 32.55
C ARG A 8 -29.04 16.26 31.42
N TRP A 9 -30.05 17.07 31.70
CA TRP A 9 -30.98 17.56 30.69
C TRP A 9 -30.36 18.49 29.62
N ALA A 10 -29.52 19.46 30.02
CA ALA A 10 -28.83 20.33 29.07
C ALA A 10 -27.76 19.58 28.26
N VAL A 11 -27.05 18.65 28.91
CA VAL A 11 -26.04 17.78 28.28
C VAL A 11 -26.67 16.80 27.30
N TRP A 12 -27.82 16.22 27.66
CA TRP A 12 -28.54 15.25 26.84
C TRP A 12 -29.08 15.93 25.58
N LEU A 13 -29.83 17.03 25.69
CA LEU A 13 -30.33 17.74 24.50
C LEU A 13 -29.21 18.22 23.56
N PHE A 14 -28.05 18.58 24.10
CA PHE A 14 -26.93 19.11 23.31
C PHE A 14 -26.11 18.01 22.63
N LEU A 15 -25.69 16.98 23.37
CA LEU A 15 -24.96 15.84 22.80
C LEU A 15 -25.85 14.97 21.89
N VAL A 16 -27.15 14.87 22.18
CA VAL A 16 -28.11 14.20 21.29
C VAL A 16 -28.35 15.05 20.03
N GLY A 17 -28.72 16.33 20.16
CA GLY A 17 -29.08 17.17 19.01
C GLY A 17 -27.95 17.33 17.99
N CYS A 18 -26.70 17.34 18.44
CA CYS A 18 -25.53 17.52 17.57
C CYS A 18 -24.93 16.20 17.02
N VAL A 19 -25.29 15.02 17.56
CA VAL A 19 -24.67 13.74 17.17
C VAL A 19 -25.65 12.64 16.75
N TRP A 20 -26.88 12.57 17.29
CA TRP A 20 -27.87 11.55 16.83
C TRP A 20 -28.36 11.78 15.40
N ASN A 21 -28.30 13.00 14.86
CA ASN A 21 -28.76 13.25 13.48
C ASN A 21 -27.84 12.64 12.39
N PHE A 22 -26.68 12.09 12.76
CA PHE A 22 -25.86 11.25 11.86
C PHE A 22 -26.05 9.73 12.06
N THR A 23 -26.84 9.29 13.06
CA THR A 23 -26.96 7.87 13.47
C THR A 23 -28.40 7.45 13.86
N ALA A 24 -29.43 8.17 13.40
CA ALA A 24 -30.83 7.96 13.80
C ALA A 24 -31.55 6.79 13.09
N ILE A 25 -30.91 5.60 12.98
CA ILE A 25 -31.61 4.31 12.75
C ILE A 25 -31.16 3.24 13.77
N ALA A 26 -30.59 3.63 14.93
CA ALA A 26 -30.03 2.64 15.86
C ALA A 26 -30.12 2.99 17.36
N GLU A 27 -31.33 3.14 17.95
CA GLU A 27 -31.42 3.01 19.43
C GLU A 27 -32.73 2.43 19.99
N ALA A 28 -32.71 1.13 20.27
CA ALA A 28 -33.62 0.50 21.22
C ALA A 28 -32.98 -0.74 21.91
N GLN A 29 -32.12 -0.52 22.92
CA GLN A 29 -32.16 -1.13 24.29
C GLN A 29 -30.80 -1.05 25.04
N ARG A 30 -30.83 -1.36 26.35
CA ARG A 30 -29.89 -0.84 27.37
C ARG A 30 -28.98 -1.89 28.06
N THR A 31 -27.71 -1.48 28.26
CA THR A 31 -26.84 -1.67 29.45
C THR A 31 -26.50 -3.06 30.05
N GLN A 32 -25.21 -3.27 30.36
CA GLN A 32 -24.70 -4.16 31.44
C GLN A 32 -23.49 -3.52 32.18
N PRO A 33 -23.21 -3.88 33.46
CA PRO A 33 -21.95 -3.54 34.13
C PRO A 33 -21.18 -4.74 34.78
N ALA A 34 -19.85 -4.73 34.57
CA ALA A 34 -18.72 -5.23 35.38
C ALA A 34 -18.77 -6.56 36.21
N GLY A 35 -17.79 -7.44 35.92
CA GLY A 35 -16.96 -8.16 36.92
C GLY A 35 -17.61 -9.26 37.76
N ARG A 36 -17.70 -10.50 37.23
CA ARG A 36 -18.19 -11.69 37.97
C ARG A 36 -17.41 -12.96 37.61
N LEU A 37 -17.37 -13.93 38.53
CA LEU A 37 -16.81 -15.28 38.27
C LEU A 37 -17.58 -16.03 37.18
N GLY A 38 -18.88 -15.72 37.00
CA GLY A 38 -19.74 -16.30 35.97
C GLY A 38 -20.53 -17.54 36.38
N VAL A 39 -20.66 -17.83 37.67
CA VAL A 39 -21.53 -18.92 38.18
C VAL A 39 -22.77 -18.39 38.87
N ALA A 40 -23.88 -19.10 38.69
CA ALA A 40 -25.01 -19.07 39.61
C ALA A 40 -24.82 -20.18 40.67
N LEU A 41 -25.00 -19.83 41.94
CA LEU A 41 -24.84 -20.74 43.08
C LEU A 41 -26.15 -20.88 43.85
N ARG A 42 -26.52 -22.12 44.19
CA ARG A 42 -27.57 -22.47 45.15
C ARG A 42 -26.90 -23.10 46.38
N PHE A 43 -27.27 -22.60 47.55
CA PHE A 43 -26.78 -23.16 48.81
C PHE A 43 -27.81 -24.15 49.37
N GLU A 44 -27.37 -25.36 49.68
CA GLU A 44 -28.21 -26.43 50.24
C GLU A 44 -27.46 -27.18 51.35
N GLN A 45 -28.20 -27.96 52.14
CA GLN A 45 -27.70 -28.62 53.35
C GLN A 45 -27.60 -30.13 53.09
N ASP A 46 -26.41 -30.71 53.28
CA ASP A 46 -26.17 -32.13 53.03
C ASP A 46 -26.76 -33.03 54.14
N ALA A 47 -26.71 -34.35 53.91
CA ALA A 47 -27.24 -35.36 54.84
C ALA A 47 -26.52 -35.40 56.22
N SER A 48 -25.41 -34.68 56.38
CA SER A 48 -24.70 -34.48 57.66
C SER A 48 -25.04 -33.15 58.35
N GLY A 49 -25.89 -32.32 57.74
CA GLY A 49 -26.29 -31.00 58.24
C GLY A 49 -25.36 -29.86 57.81
N LYS A 50 -24.38 -30.11 56.93
CA LYS A 50 -23.39 -29.11 56.50
C LYS A 50 -23.85 -28.39 55.23
N MET A 51 -23.70 -27.06 55.22
CA MET A 51 -24.04 -26.23 54.05
C MET A 51 -23.00 -26.39 52.93
N GLN A 52 -23.49 -26.51 51.70
CA GLN A 52 -22.69 -26.67 50.48
C GLN A 52 -23.16 -25.72 49.38
N ALA A 53 -22.24 -25.28 48.50
CA ALA A 53 -22.52 -24.34 47.42
C ALA A 53 -22.54 -25.05 46.05
N VAL A 54 -23.73 -25.37 45.54
CA VAL A 54 -23.91 -26.08 44.27
C VAL A 54 -24.02 -25.08 43.11
N VAL A 55 -23.20 -25.28 42.09
CA VAL A 55 -23.23 -24.52 40.82
C VAL A 55 -24.47 -24.93 40.04
N THR A 56 -25.40 -24.01 39.81
CA THR A 56 -26.64 -24.28 39.06
C THR A 56 -26.50 -23.95 37.58
N GLU A 57 -25.64 -22.98 37.26
CA GLU A 57 -25.43 -22.48 35.90
C GLU A 57 -24.03 -21.86 35.80
N VAL A 58 -23.41 -21.99 34.63
CA VAL A 58 -22.10 -21.41 34.29
C VAL A 58 -22.28 -20.59 33.02
N ALA A 59 -21.94 -19.30 33.07
CA ALA A 59 -22.08 -18.38 31.95
C ALA A 59 -20.97 -18.63 30.91
N ARG A 60 -21.35 -18.67 29.63
CA ARG A 60 -20.41 -18.81 28.51
C ARG A 60 -19.40 -17.67 28.45
N GLY A 61 -18.13 -18.00 28.17
CA GLY A 61 -17.01 -17.06 28.12
C GLY A 61 -16.56 -16.53 29.48
N SER A 62 -17.02 -17.12 30.59
CA SER A 62 -16.68 -16.65 31.94
C SER A 62 -15.45 -17.31 32.55
N ILE A 63 -14.92 -16.69 33.61
CA ILE A 63 -13.77 -17.20 34.38
C ILE A 63 -14.04 -18.63 34.88
N ALA A 64 -15.28 -18.94 35.27
CA ALA A 64 -15.66 -20.28 35.71
C ALA A 64 -15.71 -21.32 34.59
N GLU A 65 -16.22 -20.98 33.40
CA GLU A 65 -16.20 -21.89 32.25
C GLU A 65 -14.76 -22.15 31.80
N ALA A 66 -13.92 -21.11 31.75
CA ALA A 66 -12.50 -21.22 31.44
C ALA A 66 -11.70 -22.01 32.50
N ALA A 67 -12.12 -21.95 33.77
CA ALA A 67 -11.60 -22.80 34.84
C ALA A 67 -12.20 -24.23 34.81
N GLY A 68 -13.08 -24.57 33.87
CA GLY A 68 -13.66 -25.91 33.73
C GLY A 68 -14.73 -26.27 34.77
N VAL A 69 -15.29 -25.28 35.48
CA VAL A 69 -16.44 -25.47 36.39
C VAL A 69 -17.68 -25.79 35.56
N GLN A 70 -18.51 -26.72 36.04
CA GLN A 70 -19.74 -27.17 35.36
C GLN A 70 -20.96 -27.04 36.27
N ALA A 71 -22.15 -26.94 35.67
CA ALA A 71 -23.40 -27.03 36.42
C ALA A 71 -23.53 -28.43 37.05
N GLY A 72 -23.88 -28.48 38.34
CA GLY A 72 -23.85 -29.68 39.19
C GLY A 72 -22.59 -29.81 40.06
N ASP A 73 -21.55 -28.99 39.84
CA ASP A 73 -20.38 -28.96 40.72
C ASP A 73 -20.71 -28.40 42.10
N ILE A 74 -20.07 -28.94 43.14
CA ILE A 74 -20.11 -28.36 44.48
C ILE A 74 -18.83 -27.56 44.69
N LEU A 75 -18.94 -26.23 44.75
CA LEU A 75 -17.82 -25.32 44.94
C LEU A 75 -17.32 -25.42 46.39
N LEU A 76 -16.09 -25.90 46.59
CA LEU A 76 -15.51 -26.13 47.92
C LEU A 76 -14.60 -24.99 48.36
N SER A 77 -13.69 -24.53 47.49
CA SER A 77 -12.88 -23.33 47.77
C SER A 77 -12.50 -22.57 46.51
N VAL A 78 -12.26 -21.27 46.62
CA VAL A 78 -11.63 -20.45 45.57
C VAL A 78 -10.44 -19.70 46.15
N SER A 79 -9.25 -19.98 45.62
CA SER A 79 -7.96 -19.38 46.02
C SER A 79 -7.70 -19.47 47.52
N GLY A 80 -8.03 -20.62 48.11
CA GLY A 80 -7.92 -20.90 49.54
C GLY A 80 -9.10 -20.41 50.39
N VAL A 81 -10.03 -19.62 49.85
CA VAL A 81 -11.26 -19.22 50.56
C VAL A 81 -12.28 -20.36 50.48
N ASN A 82 -12.60 -20.97 51.62
CA ASN A 82 -13.58 -22.06 51.73
C ASN A 82 -15.02 -21.52 51.53
N ILE A 83 -15.85 -22.22 50.75
CA ILE A 83 -17.20 -21.75 50.34
C ILE A 83 -18.27 -22.56 51.07
N ASP A 84 -18.36 -22.36 52.38
CA ASP A 84 -19.32 -23.03 53.29
C ASP A 84 -20.56 -22.18 53.61
N GLY A 85 -20.69 -20.96 53.05
CA GLY A 85 -21.90 -20.16 53.17
C GLY A 85 -21.89 -18.81 52.45
N PRO A 86 -23.02 -18.07 52.45
CA PRO A 86 -23.20 -16.83 51.68
C PRO A 86 -22.22 -15.69 52.05
N THR A 87 -21.62 -15.73 53.24
CA THR A 87 -20.60 -14.79 53.70
C THR A 87 -19.30 -14.86 52.87
N ALA A 88 -18.92 -16.04 52.37
CA ALA A 88 -17.70 -16.24 51.59
C ALA A 88 -17.73 -15.50 50.25
N ILE A 89 -18.91 -15.38 49.61
CA ILE A 89 -19.08 -14.69 48.32
C ILE A 89 -18.61 -13.22 48.38
N ARG A 90 -18.80 -12.53 49.50
CA ARG A 90 -18.36 -11.14 49.67
C ARG A 90 -16.84 -10.97 49.79
N GLN A 91 -16.10 -11.99 50.25
CA GLN A 91 -14.64 -12.00 50.20
C GLN A 91 -14.15 -12.32 48.77
N LEU A 92 -14.80 -13.27 48.10
CA LEU A 92 -14.54 -13.67 46.72
C LEU A 92 -14.64 -12.50 45.73
N GLN A 93 -15.67 -11.66 45.87
CA GLN A 93 -15.87 -10.47 45.03
C GLN A 93 -14.75 -9.42 45.16
N ARG A 94 -14.06 -9.35 46.30
CA ARG A 94 -12.89 -8.46 46.47
C ARG A 94 -11.65 -9.03 45.78
N LEU A 95 -11.42 -10.34 45.90
CA LEU A 95 -10.29 -11.01 45.24
C LEU A 95 -10.38 -10.99 43.71
N LEU A 96 -11.61 -11.05 43.16
CA LEU A 96 -11.87 -10.95 41.72
C LEU A 96 -11.57 -9.58 41.11
N ALA A 97 -11.51 -8.50 41.91
CA ALA A 97 -11.21 -7.16 41.42
C ALA A 97 -9.71 -6.94 41.14
N ASP A 98 -8.83 -7.76 41.74
CA ASP A 98 -7.37 -7.58 41.69
C ASP A 98 -6.69 -8.30 40.50
N GLY A 99 -7.46 -8.95 39.62
CA GLY A 99 -6.97 -9.51 38.35
C GLY A 99 -5.99 -10.69 38.44
N LYS A 100 -5.86 -11.34 39.60
CA LYS A 100 -4.94 -12.48 39.82
C LYS A 100 -5.54 -13.82 39.37
N PRO A 101 -4.70 -14.82 39.03
CA PRO A 101 -5.15 -16.20 38.79
C PRO A 101 -5.81 -16.78 40.05
N LEU A 102 -6.88 -17.56 39.87
CA LEU A 102 -7.69 -18.15 40.93
C LEU A 102 -7.69 -19.68 40.86
N SER A 103 -7.21 -20.39 41.89
CA SER A 103 -7.50 -21.84 41.98
C SER A 103 -8.97 -22.05 42.40
N VAL A 104 -9.66 -23.02 41.82
CA VAL A 104 -11.06 -23.35 42.16
C VAL A 104 -11.13 -24.84 42.50
N VAL A 105 -11.46 -25.18 43.74
CA VAL A 105 -11.64 -26.58 44.16
C VAL A 105 -13.13 -26.91 44.15
N VAL A 106 -13.51 -27.96 43.43
CA VAL A 106 -14.91 -28.44 43.36
C VAL A 106 -15.01 -29.92 43.70
N SER A 107 -16.20 -30.37 44.07
CA SER A 107 -16.56 -31.80 44.07
C SER A 107 -17.51 -32.07 42.91
N ARG A 108 -17.11 -32.94 41.98
CA ARG A 108 -17.94 -33.41 40.87
C ARG A 108 -18.22 -34.89 41.06
N ASN A 109 -19.49 -35.27 41.10
CA ASN A 109 -19.94 -36.66 41.35
C ASN A 109 -19.29 -37.29 42.61
N GLY A 110 -19.16 -36.51 43.69
CA GLY A 110 -18.58 -36.96 44.96
C GLY A 110 -17.04 -37.03 45.00
N LYS A 111 -16.35 -36.71 43.91
CA LYS A 111 -14.87 -36.72 43.84
C LYS A 111 -14.35 -35.28 43.83
N VAL A 112 -13.54 -34.94 44.84
CA VAL A 112 -12.90 -33.62 44.96
C VAL A 112 -11.81 -33.48 43.91
N MET A 113 -11.84 -32.38 43.18
CA MET A 113 -10.89 -32.01 42.12
C MET A 113 -10.49 -30.53 42.25
N THR A 114 -9.21 -30.26 42.10
CA THR A 114 -8.69 -28.89 42.00
C THR A 114 -8.63 -28.49 40.54
N LEU A 115 -9.40 -27.48 40.18
CA LEU A 115 -9.38 -26.82 38.88
C LEU A 115 -8.46 -25.60 38.97
N GLY A 116 -7.49 -25.48 38.08
CA GLY A 116 -6.57 -24.34 38.06
C GLY A 116 -6.95 -23.33 36.98
N THR A 117 -6.91 -22.03 37.30
CA THR A 117 -6.82 -21.00 36.24
C THR A 117 -5.43 -21.00 35.63
N ALA A 118 -5.36 -20.89 34.30
CA ALA A 118 -4.16 -20.39 33.65
C ALA A 118 -3.94 -18.91 34.02
N ALA A 119 -2.82 -18.63 34.68
CA ALA A 119 -2.09 -17.39 34.44
C ALA A 119 -1.51 -17.44 33.01
N SER A 120 -1.24 -16.29 32.39
CA SER A 120 -0.55 -16.24 31.09
C SER A 120 0.80 -16.99 31.11
N PRO A 121 1.11 -17.78 30.07
CA PRO A 121 2.46 -18.17 29.75
C PRO A 121 2.90 -17.71 28.35
N SER A 122 3.95 -16.89 28.32
CA SER A 122 5.12 -17.19 27.46
C SER A 122 6.03 -18.17 28.26
N PRO A 123 6.97 -18.95 27.66
CA PRO A 123 7.69 -18.62 26.41
C PRO A 123 8.05 -19.79 25.45
N SER A 124 8.75 -19.42 24.35
CA SER A 124 9.86 -20.10 23.66
C SER A 124 9.67 -21.30 22.69
N SER A 125 10.26 -21.09 21.49
CA SER A 125 10.96 -22.01 20.56
C SER A 125 10.22 -23.17 19.86
N SER A 126 9.88 -22.95 18.59
CA SER A 126 10.52 -23.64 17.43
C SER A 126 10.21 -22.89 16.12
N GLU A 127 11.02 -23.10 15.08
CA GLU A 127 11.08 -22.25 13.88
C GLU A 127 9.91 -22.41 12.89
N SER A 128 9.76 -21.44 11.98
CA SER A 128 9.00 -21.56 10.73
C SER A 128 9.79 -20.87 9.61
N PRO A 129 9.74 -21.40 8.37
CA PRO A 129 10.86 -21.27 7.43
C PRO A 129 10.96 -19.90 6.72
N PRO A 130 12.14 -19.56 6.17
CA PRO A 130 12.33 -18.32 5.42
C PRO A 130 11.45 -18.25 4.17
N SER A 131 10.89 -17.08 3.88
CA SER A 131 10.05 -16.87 2.69
C SER A 131 10.89 -16.96 1.40
N VAL A 132 10.68 -18.04 0.65
CA VAL A 132 11.42 -18.34 -0.56
C VAL A 132 10.90 -17.61 -1.81
N TRP A 133 11.81 -17.25 -2.72
CA TRP A 133 11.49 -16.62 -4.00
C TRP A 133 12.39 -17.12 -5.14
N LEU A 134 11.88 -17.06 -6.38
CA LEU A 134 12.64 -17.29 -7.63
C LEU A 134 13.29 -16.00 -8.16
N GLY A 135 12.69 -14.84 -7.86
CA GLY A 135 13.07 -13.53 -8.40
C GLY A 135 12.76 -13.29 -9.87
N VAL A 136 11.60 -13.78 -10.30
CA VAL A 136 10.92 -13.36 -11.52
C VAL A 136 9.78 -12.40 -11.19
N ARG A 137 9.56 -11.37 -12.02
CA ARG A 137 8.25 -10.72 -12.15
C ARG A 137 7.44 -11.47 -13.20
N LEU A 138 6.17 -11.68 -12.90
CA LEU A 138 5.29 -12.55 -13.67
C LEU A 138 4.16 -11.73 -14.31
N GLN A 139 3.62 -12.26 -15.41
CA GLN A 139 2.44 -11.77 -16.09
C GLN A 139 1.57 -12.96 -16.51
N GLU A 140 0.25 -12.83 -16.40
CA GLU A 140 -0.67 -13.85 -16.90
C GLU A 140 -0.65 -13.87 -18.43
N ILE A 141 -0.75 -15.08 -19.01
CA ILE A 141 -0.79 -15.24 -20.47
C ILE A 141 -2.16 -14.77 -21.01
N PRO A 142 -2.21 -13.90 -22.05
CA PRO A 142 -3.48 -13.51 -22.65
C PRO A 142 -4.26 -14.72 -23.20
N PRO A 143 -5.60 -14.78 -23.04
CA PRO A 143 -6.41 -15.93 -23.48
C PRO A 143 -6.33 -16.30 -24.98
N ALA A 144 -5.74 -15.42 -25.80
CA ALA A 144 -5.51 -15.66 -27.22
C ALA A 144 -4.33 -16.62 -27.52
N TRP A 145 -3.50 -16.96 -26.53
CA TRP A 145 -2.39 -17.89 -26.71
C TRP A 145 -2.83 -19.30 -26.29
N VAL A 146 -2.65 -20.29 -27.17
CA VAL A 146 -3.05 -21.71 -26.94
C VAL A 146 -2.06 -22.46 -26.02
N ILE A 147 -1.34 -21.73 -25.16
CA ILE A 147 -0.30 -22.25 -24.27
C ILE A 147 -0.71 -21.92 -22.82
N GLN A 148 -0.86 -22.95 -22.00
CA GLN A 148 -1.09 -22.80 -20.56
C GLN A 148 0.26 -22.66 -19.84
N GLY A 149 0.41 -21.62 -19.03
CA GLY A 149 1.67 -21.25 -18.39
C GLY A 149 1.60 -19.85 -17.78
N VAL A 150 2.71 -19.41 -17.19
CA VAL A 150 2.89 -18.04 -16.68
C VAL A 150 4.07 -17.38 -17.39
N LEU A 151 3.88 -16.16 -17.90
CA LEU A 151 4.93 -15.43 -18.60
C LEU A 151 5.89 -14.76 -17.61
N VAL A 152 7.19 -14.93 -17.80
CA VAL A 152 8.24 -14.17 -17.11
C VAL A 152 8.38 -12.81 -17.79
N ASN A 153 7.93 -11.76 -17.12
CA ASN A 153 7.97 -10.38 -17.61
C ASN A 153 9.36 -9.76 -17.36
N GLU A 154 9.93 -9.98 -16.17
CA GLU A 154 11.26 -9.49 -15.79
C GLU A 154 11.96 -10.55 -14.94
N VAL A 155 13.28 -10.63 -15.04
CA VAL A 155 14.12 -11.44 -14.14
C VAL A 155 14.97 -10.47 -13.33
N ILE A 156 14.90 -10.57 -12.01
CA ILE A 156 15.55 -9.62 -11.11
C ILE A 156 17.04 -9.97 -11.02
N ALA A 157 17.90 -8.96 -11.19
CA ALA A 157 19.35 -9.12 -11.09
C ALA A 157 19.76 -9.65 -9.70
N GLY A 158 20.57 -10.72 -9.68
CA GLY A 158 21.02 -11.44 -8.49
C GLY A 158 20.01 -12.46 -7.96
N SER A 159 18.96 -12.77 -8.71
CA SER A 159 17.95 -13.75 -8.32
C SER A 159 18.31 -15.20 -8.69
N PRO A 160 17.73 -16.20 -8.00
CA PRO A 160 17.79 -17.60 -8.41
C PRO A 160 17.42 -17.86 -9.88
N ALA A 161 16.45 -17.11 -10.42
CA ALA A 161 16.03 -17.27 -11.81
C ALA A 161 17.05 -16.73 -12.82
N GLU A 162 17.74 -15.62 -12.52
CA GLU A 162 18.86 -15.12 -13.33
C GLU A 162 20.00 -16.15 -13.36
N GLU A 163 20.37 -16.69 -12.19
CA GLU A 163 21.42 -17.71 -12.06
C GLU A 163 21.08 -19.03 -12.77
N ALA A 164 19.80 -19.42 -12.80
CA ALA A 164 19.33 -20.57 -13.56
C ALA A 164 19.26 -20.32 -15.08
N GLY A 165 19.47 -19.08 -15.54
CA GLY A 165 19.35 -18.67 -16.94
C GLY A 165 17.92 -18.71 -17.48
N ILE A 166 16.95 -18.41 -16.61
CA ILE A 166 15.61 -17.98 -17.01
C ILE A 166 15.73 -16.54 -17.53
N LEU A 167 14.99 -16.22 -18.59
CA LEU A 167 14.99 -14.91 -19.25
C LEU A 167 13.59 -14.30 -19.27
N SER A 168 13.51 -12.98 -19.45
CA SER A 168 12.26 -12.33 -19.83
C SER A 168 11.77 -12.91 -21.16
N GLY A 169 10.46 -13.20 -21.24
CA GLY A 169 9.84 -13.90 -22.37
C GLY A 169 9.74 -15.42 -22.24
N ASP A 170 10.36 -16.04 -21.21
CA ASP A 170 10.13 -17.46 -20.92
C ASP A 170 8.71 -17.68 -20.37
N ILE A 171 8.04 -18.75 -20.81
CA ILE A 171 6.77 -19.20 -20.26
C ILE A 171 7.03 -20.37 -19.31
N ILE A 172 6.75 -20.21 -18.02
CA ILE A 172 6.82 -21.30 -17.03
C ILE A 172 5.57 -22.16 -17.17
N LEU A 173 5.76 -23.45 -17.52
CA LEU A 173 4.69 -24.41 -17.74
C LEU A 173 4.42 -25.29 -16.49
N GLN A 174 5.47 -25.57 -15.72
CA GLN A 174 5.45 -26.52 -14.61
C GLN A 174 6.68 -26.29 -13.71
N ILE A 175 6.54 -26.52 -12.41
CA ILE A 175 7.66 -26.56 -11.47
C ILE A 175 7.62 -27.89 -10.71
N ASP A 176 8.73 -28.62 -10.72
CA ASP A 176 8.85 -30.02 -10.33
C ASP A 176 7.76 -30.87 -10.99
N SER A 177 6.88 -31.49 -10.21
CA SER A 177 5.73 -32.27 -10.69
C SER A 177 4.42 -31.48 -10.75
N THR A 178 4.44 -30.16 -10.46
CA THR A 178 3.25 -29.32 -10.35
C THR A 178 3.09 -28.44 -11.60
N PRO A 179 2.09 -28.69 -12.46
CA PRO A 179 1.74 -27.79 -13.56
C PRO A 179 1.47 -26.39 -13.04
N VAL A 180 1.88 -25.38 -13.81
CA VAL A 180 1.73 -23.96 -13.46
C VAL A 180 0.89 -23.31 -14.54
N ASP A 181 -0.36 -23.01 -14.19
CA ASP A 181 -1.40 -22.47 -15.07
C ASP A 181 -1.79 -21.02 -14.75
N SER A 182 -1.32 -20.49 -13.63
CA SER A 182 -1.55 -19.12 -13.16
C SER A 182 -0.43 -18.63 -12.24
N ILE A 183 -0.28 -17.31 -12.09
CA ILE A 183 0.68 -16.70 -11.15
C ILE A 183 0.47 -17.24 -9.73
N LYS A 184 -0.79 -17.47 -9.34
CA LYS A 184 -1.16 -18.02 -8.02
C LYS A 184 -0.59 -19.43 -7.82
N THR A 185 -0.75 -20.31 -8.80
CA THR A 185 -0.21 -21.68 -8.77
C THR A 185 1.33 -21.67 -8.68
N LEU A 186 2.00 -20.82 -9.47
CA LEU A 186 3.44 -20.62 -9.38
C LEU A 186 3.88 -20.19 -7.98
N GLN A 187 3.26 -19.13 -7.44
CA GLN A 187 3.59 -18.59 -6.12
C GLN A 187 3.36 -19.60 -5.01
N GLN A 188 2.27 -20.38 -5.06
CA GLN A 188 2.00 -21.43 -4.08
C GLN A 188 3.02 -22.57 -4.15
N THR A 189 3.42 -22.99 -5.36
CA THR A 189 4.45 -24.02 -5.55
C THR A 189 5.79 -23.57 -5.00
N VAL A 190 6.21 -22.33 -5.31
CA VAL A 190 7.45 -21.74 -4.77
C VAL A 190 7.39 -21.57 -3.25
N ARG A 191 6.29 -21.07 -2.69
CA ARG A 191 6.13 -20.87 -1.23
C ARG A 191 6.18 -22.17 -0.40
N ARG A 192 5.95 -23.33 -1.02
CA ARG A 192 6.03 -24.65 -0.38
C ARG A 192 7.45 -25.21 -0.33
N MET A 193 8.40 -24.55 -0.97
CA MET A 193 9.80 -24.96 -0.99
C MET A 193 10.56 -24.36 0.20
N SER A 194 11.69 -24.98 0.56
CA SER A 194 12.60 -24.46 1.60
C SER A 194 13.71 -23.61 0.99
N SER A 195 14.30 -22.67 1.74
CA SER A 195 15.48 -21.93 1.25
C SER A 195 16.61 -22.91 0.94
N GLY A 196 17.25 -22.76 -0.22
CA GLY A 196 18.23 -23.72 -0.73
C GLY A 196 17.63 -24.96 -1.41
N GLN A 197 16.31 -25.11 -1.50
CA GLN A 197 15.67 -26.21 -2.22
C GLN A 197 15.77 -26.00 -3.74
N ALA A 198 16.32 -27.00 -4.42
CA ALA A 198 16.29 -27.05 -5.87
C ALA A 198 14.93 -27.51 -6.37
N CYS A 199 14.37 -26.76 -7.33
CA CYS A 199 13.16 -27.09 -8.06
C CYS A 199 13.42 -27.05 -9.57
N VAL A 200 12.75 -27.92 -10.30
CA VAL A 200 12.87 -28.07 -11.74
C VAL A 200 11.81 -27.23 -12.44
N VAL A 201 12.18 -26.08 -12.99
CA VAL A 201 11.29 -25.23 -13.77
C VAL A 201 11.29 -25.68 -15.22
N TYR A 202 10.16 -26.23 -15.68
CA TYR A 202 9.91 -26.51 -17.09
C TYR A 202 9.35 -25.25 -17.74
N LEU A 203 10.02 -24.79 -18.81
CA LEU A 203 9.67 -23.56 -19.50
C LEU A 203 9.65 -23.73 -21.02
N GLN A 204 8.93 -22.84 -21.69
CA GLN A 204 8.89 -22.71 -23.14
C GLN A 204 9.46 -21.35 -23.56
N ARG A 205 10.40 -21.39 -24.51
CA ARG A 205 11.11 -20.24 -25.09
C ARG A 205 10.91 -20.28 -26.60
N GLY A 206 9.95 -19.50 -27.09
CA GLY A 206 9.47 -19.61 -28.47
C GLY A 206 8.80 -20.97 -28.71
N GLU A 207 9.24 -21.71 -29.73
CA GLU A 207 8.76 -23.07 -30.02
C GLU A 207 9.51 -24.15 -29.22
N SER A 208 10.65 -23.82 -28.60
CA SER A 208 11.48 -24.78 -27.87
C SER A 208 11.06 -24.91 -26.41
N ARG A 209 11.03 -26.16 -25.90
CA ARG A 209 10.89 -26.44 -24.47
C ARG A 209 12.24 -26.68 -23.82
N ALA A 210 12.43 -26.16 -22.61
CA ALA A 210 13.65 -26.31 -21.83
C ALA A 210 13.30 -26.60 -20.36
N GLN A 211 14.29 -27.13 -19.65
CA GLN A 211 14.22 -27.43 -18.21
C GLN A 211 15.35 -26.69 -17.52
N LYS A 212 15.04 -25.95 -16.45
CA LYS A 212 16.00 -25.18 -15.65
C LYS A 212 15.88 -25.57 -14.20
N THR A 213 16.98 -26.01 -13.59
CA THR A 213 17.03 -26.20 -12.13
C THR A 213 17.24 -24.82 -11.49
N VAL A 214 16.21 -24.31 -10.83
CA VAL A 214 16.27 -23.08 -10.03
C VAL A 214 16.34 -23.46 -8.57
N VAL A 215 17.07 -22.72 -7.76
CA VAL A 215 17.16 -23.00 -6.33
C VAL A 215 16.68 -21.81 -5.55
N VAL A 216 15.49 -21.95 -5.01
CA VAL A 216 14.80 -20.87 -4.32
C VAL A 216 15.60 -20.44 -3.08
N ARG A 217 15.71 -19.13 -2.87
CA ARG A 217 16.40 -18.55 -1.70
C ARG A 217 15.43 -17.79 -0.84
N SER A 218 15.79 -17.56 0.42
CA SER A 218 15.11 -16.62 1.31
C SER A 218 15.17 -15.18 0.79
N LEU A 219 14.06 -14.45 0.88
CA LEU A 219 14.06 -13.00 0.64
C LEU A 219 14.97 -12.24 1.64
N ALA A 220 15.23 -12.80 2.82
CA ALA A 220 16.10 -12.22 3.85
C ALA A 220 17.60 -12.54 3.65
N GLU A 221 17.95 -13.55 2.84
CA GLU A 221 19.35 -13.85 2.48
C GLU A 221 19.89 -12.82 1.45
N VAL A 222 19.00 -12.12 0.75
CA VAL A 222 19.35 -11.07 -0.20
C VAL A 222 19.38 -9.72 0.51
N SER A 223 20.51 -9.45 1.19
CA SER A 223 20.91 -8.06 1.44
C SER A 223 20.87 -7.28 0.12
N ALA A 224 20.45 -6.00 0.18
CA ALA A 224 20.30 -5.15 -1.00
C ALA A 224 21.47 -5.33 -1.98
N PRO A 225 21.21 -5.56 -3.28
CA PRO A 225 22.20 -6.11 -4.20
C PRO A 225 23.48 -5.28 -4.14
N ALA A 226 24.59 -5.96 -3.83
CA ALA A 226 25.91 -5.35 -3.91
C ALA A 226 26.04 -4.64 -5.26
N ARG A 227 26.47 -3.39 -5.23
CA ARG A 227 26.45 -2.46 -6.37
C ARG A 227 27.32 -3.02 -7.50
N ARG A 228 26.72 -3.78 -8.43
CA ARG A 228 27.42 -4.44 -9.56
C ARG A 228 28.33 -3.44 -10.25
N VAL A 229 29.64 -3.72 -10.28
CA VAL A 229 30.61 -2.81 -10.90
C VAL A 229 30.30 -2.72 -12.41
N GLY A 230 30.25 -1.49 -12.94
CA GLY A 230 29.87 -1.23 -14.34
C GLY A 230 28.35 -1.02 -14.57
N ALA A 231 27.49 -1.25 -13.58
CA ALA A 231 26.09 -0.85 -13.66
C ALA A 231 25.97 0.69 -13.66
N MET A 232 25.20 1.26 -14.58
CA MET A 232 25.04 2.71 -14.73
C MET A 232 23.58 3.13 -14.96
N ASN A 233 23.22 4.27 -14.41
CA ASN A 233 21.92 4.94 -14.64
C ASN A 233 22.09 6.41 -15.05
N VAL A 234 23.32 6.94 -15.14
CA VAL A 234 23.61 8.29 -15.66
C VAL A 234 24.74 8.20 -16.70
N LEU A 235 24.41 8.43 -17.96
CA LEU A 235 25.37 8.34 -19.06
C LEU A 235 26.31 9.56 -19.09
N LYS A 236 27.61 9.29 -19.25
CA LYS A 236 28.69 10.29 -19.32
C LYS A 236 29.37 10.35 -20.68
N TYR A 237 29.73 9.20 -21.25
CA TYR A 237 30.41 9.11 -22.53
C TYR A 237 29.82 8.03 -23.44
N ALA A 238 29.88 8.28 -24.74
CA ALA A 238 29.77 7.26 -25.79
C ALA A 238 31.09 7.26 -26.58
N LEU A 239 31.83 6.16 -26.50
CA LEU A 239 33.07 5.96 -27.23
C LEU A 239 32.79 5.11 -28.47
N ILE A 240 33.26 5.54 -29.63
CA ILE A 240 32.90 4.96 -30.93
C ILE A 240 34.18 4.41 -31.58
N ASP A 241 34.21 3.11 -31.84
CA ASP A 241 35.27 2.48 -32.62
C ASP A 241 35.24 3.05 -34.07
N PRO A 242 36.30 3.71 -34.55
CA PRO A 242 36.33 4.35 -35.86
C PRO A 242 36.25 3.39 -37.05
N LYS A 243 36.47 2.08 -36.85
CA LYS A 243 36.42 1.05 -37.91
C LYS A 243 35.07 0.36 -37.98
N SER A 244 34.52 -0.06 -36.84
CA SER A 244 33.27 -0.83 -36.79
C SER A 244 32.02 0.04 -36.59
N GLY A 245 32.18 1.24 -36.01
CA GLY A 245 31.08 2.04 -35.49
C GLY A 245 30.54 1.56 -34.13
N GLU A 246 31.17 0.54 -33.51
CA GLU A 246 30.73 -0.03 -32.24
C GLU A 246 30.82 0.99 -31.11
N VAL A 247 29.72 1.17 -30.38
CA VAL A 247 29.57 2.18 -29.32
C VAL A 247 29.71 1.53 -27.96
N THR A 248 30.72 1.95 -27.21
CA THR A 248 30.88 1.61 -25.79
C THR A 248 30.39 2.78 -24.94
N PHE A 249 29.33 2.56 -24.17
CA PHE A 249 28.82 3.54 -23.23
C PHE A 249 29.59 3.49 -21.90
N ILE A 250 29.88 4.67 -21.33
CA ILE A 250 30.46 4.82 -20.00
C ILE A 250 29.57 5.78 -19.21
N GLY A 251 29.26 5.42 -17.98
CA GLY A 251 28.37 6.19 -17.13
C GLY A 251 28.62 5.92 -15.65
N THR A 252 27.85 6.62 -14.83
CA THR A 252 27.90 6.55 -13.38
C THR A 252 26.60 5.95 -12.85
N TYR A 253 26.65 5.46 -11.60
CA TYR A 253 25.46 5.04 -10.88
C TYR A 253 25.15 6.05 -9.78
N ASP A 254 24.07 6.81 -9.88
CA ASP A 254 23.57 7.63 -8.78
C ASP A 254 22.48 6.86 -8.02
N PRO A 255 22.73 6.41 -6.77
CA PRO A 255 21.73 5.68 -5.98
C PRO A 255 20.56 6.57 -5.53
N ARG A 256 20.63 7.89 -5.71
CA ARG A 256 19.53 8.83 -5.45
C ARG A 256 18.52 8.88 -6.59
N LEU A 257 18.88 8.36 -7.78
CA LEU A 257 18.02 8.33 -8.94
C LEU A 257 17.38 6.93 -9.06
N PRO A 258 16.04 6.83 -9.02
CA PRO A 258 15.35 5.55 -9.01
C PRO A 258 15.34 4.91 -10.41
N GLY A 259 15.03 3.62 -10.48
CA GLY A 259 14.85 2.90 -11.75
C GLY A 259 15.95 1.91 -12.14
N GLY A 260 17.03 1.82 -11.35
CA GLY A 260 18.11 0.85 -11.55
C GLY A 260 18.98 1.12 -12.79
N PRO A 261 19.78 0.13 -13.23
CA PRO A 261 20.63 0.27 -14.41
C PRO A 261 19.80 0.42 -15.70
N ILE A 262 20.30 1.23 -16.65
CA ILE A 262 19.58 1.56 -17.89
C ILE A 262 20.21 0.80 -19.08
N PRO A 263 19.43 0.11 -19.93
CA PRO A 263 19.95 -0.68 -21.05
C PRO A 263 20.26 0.20 -22.27
N TYR A 264 21.34 0.99 -22.19
CA TYR A 264 21.73 1.96 -23.21
C TYR A 264 21.96 1.34 -24.61
N ASP A 265 22.48 0.12 -24.70
CA ASP A 265 22.67 -0.59 -25.97
C ASP A 265 21.36 -0.97 -26.68
N ASP A 266 20.35 -1.44 -25.94
CA ASP A 266 19.01 -1.69 -26.49
C ASP A 266 18.35 -0.37 -26.91
N ILE A 267 18.46 0.69 -26.10
CA ILE A 267 17.96 2.03 -26.45
C ILE A 267 18.65 2.57 -27.71
N LEU A 268 19.96 2.34 -27.88
CA LEU A 268 20.70 2.77 -29.07
C LEU A 268 20.29 1.97 -30.31
N ARG A 269 20.16 0.64 -30.19
CA ARG A 269 19.61 -0.19 -31.27
C ARG A 269 18.26 0.36 -31.73
N ASP A 270 17.38 0.63 -30.78
CA ASP A 270 16.03 1.11 -31.04
C ASP A 270 16.05 2.51 -31.68
N ALA A 271 16.85 3.45 -31.15
CA ALA A 271 17.00 4.80 -31.69
C ALA A 271 17.70 4.87 -33.06
N LEU A 272 18.54 3.90 -33.43
CA LEU A 272 19.15 3.83 -34.76
C LEU A 272 18.15 3.36 -35.84
N VAL A 273 17.20 2.50 -35.47
CA VAL A 273 16.08 2.09 -36.34
C VAL A 273 14.99 3.18 -36.38
N SER A 274 14.75 3.79 -35.22
CA SER A 274 13.68 4.76 -34.95
C SER A 274 14.24 6.09 -34.43
N PRO A 275 14.94 6.90 -35.25
CA PRO A 275 15.56 8.16 -34.81
C PRO A 275 14.58 9.31 -34.58
N TYR A 276 13.35 9.22 -35.10
CA TYR A 276 12.26 10.20 -34.89
C TYR A 276 11.02 9.53 -34.26
N PRO A 277 11.16 8.99 -33.04
CA PRO A 277 10.07 8.26 -32.39
C PRO A 277 9.07 9.23 -31.74
N SER A 278 7.80 8.87 -31.74
CA SER A 278 6.80 9.51 -30.90
C SER A 278 5.75 8.51 -30.39
N PHE A 279 5.11 8.87 -29.29
CA PHE A 279 4.17 8.03 -28.57
C PHE A 279 3.03 8.87 -28.00
N SER A 280 1.81 8.32 -27.98
CA SER A 280 0.62 8.92 -27.35
C SER A 280 -0.30 7.83 -26.78
N LEU A 281 -1.11 8.17 -25.79
CA LEU A 281 -2.20 7.34 -25.26
C LEU A 281 -3.54 7.87 -25.77
N ASP A 282 -3.93 7.48 -26.98
CA ASP A 282 -5.08 8.07 -27.65
C ASP A 282 -6.42 7.49 -27.16
N PRO A 283 -7.46 8.31 -26.94
CA PRO A 283 -8.80 7.81 -26.59
C PRO A 283 -9.43 6.99 -27.73
N THR A 284 -10.04 5.84 -27.40
CA THR A 284 -10.74 5.02 -28.40
C THR A 284 -12.01 5.72 -28.94
N PRO A 285 -12.56 5.33 -30.11
CA PRO A 285 -13.79 5.92 -30.64
C PRO A 285 -15.00 5.77 -29.70
N GLU A 286 -15.00 4.70 -28.89
CA GLU A 286 -15.99 4.43 -27.85
C GLU A 286 -15.82 5.41 -26.69
N THR A 287 -14.58 5.61 -26.23
CA THR A 287 -14.22 6.57 -25.18
C THR A 287 -14.68 8.00 -25.52
N HIS A 288 -14.50 8.47 -26.76
CA HIS A 288 -15.02 9.78 -27.20
C HIS A 288 -16.53 9.95 -26.97
N LYS A 289 -17.33 8.90 -27.21
CA LYS A 289 -18.79 8.91 -26.99
C LYS A 289 -19.12 8.96 -25.49
N VAL A 290 -18.38 8.20 -24.68
CA VAL A 290 -18.53 8.13 -23.21
C VAL A 290 -18.20 9.48 -22.58
N ILE A 291 -17.14 10.15 -23.02
CA ILE A 291 -16.74 11.50 -22.57
C ILE A 291 -17.86 12.51 -22.83
N GLU A 292 -18.37 12.57 -24.06
CA GLU A 292 -19.41 13.53 -24.43
C GLU A 292 -20.74 13.24 -23.70
N GLN A 293 -21.03 11.96 -23.40
CA GLN A 293 -22.16 11.60 -22.53
C GLN A 293 -21.93 12.06 -21.08
N ALA A 294 -20.74 11.81 -20.52
CA ALA A 294 -20.40 12.20 -19.17
C ALA A 294 -20.45 13.72 -18.98
N ARG A 295 -19.88 14.47 -19.92
CA ARG A 295 -19.89 15.94 -19.95
C ARG A 295 -21.31 16.48 -19.83
N ARG A 296 -22.25 15.97 -20.63
CA ARG A 296 -23.68 16.38 -20.58
C ARG A 296 -24.36 16.04 -19.25
N LEU A 297 -24.07 14.87 -18.67
CA LEU A 297 -24.65 14.47 -17.39
C LEU A 297 -24.12 15.35 -16.24
N ILE A 298 -22.81 15.61 -16.23
CA ILE A 298 -22.14 16.48 -15.27
C ILE A 298 -22.66 17.91 -15.40
N GLU A 299 -22.72 18.49 -16.60
CA GLU A 299 -23.32 19.82 -16.85
C GLU A 299 -24.77 19.93 -16.33
N ALA A 300 -25.59 18.89 -16.54
CA ALA A 300 -26.97 18.86 -16.06
C ALA A 300 -27.09 18.75 -14.53
N ASP A 301 -26.20 18.00 -13.87
CA ASP A 301 -26.12 17.96 -12.40
C ASP A 301 -25.68 19.34 -11.87
N ILE A 302 -24.65 19.97 -12.47
CA ILE A 302 -24.15 21.30 -12.08
C ILE A 302 -25.25 22.36 -12.10
N GLU A 303 -26.00 22.48 -13.20
CA GLU A 303 -27.10 23.45 -13.30
C GLU A 303 -28.18 23.28 -12.20
N ARG A 304 -28.34 22.07 -11.67
CA ARG A 304 -29.33 21.75 -10.63
C ARG A 304 -28.77 21.99 -9.23
N LEU A 305 -27.50 21.68 -8.98
CA LEU A 305 -26.82 21.93 -7.70
C LEU A 305 -26.96 23.40 -7.25
N TRP A 306 -26.92 24.35 -8.20
CA TRP A 306 -27.08 25.79 -7.91
C TRP A 306 -28.52 26.26 -7.71
N ARG A 307 -29.52 25.47 -8.10
CA ARG A 307 -30.95 25.87 -8.08
C ARG A 307 -31.78 25.14 -7.03
N ASP A 308 -31.34 23.97 -6.57
CA ASP A 308 -32.06 23.14 -5.59
C ASP A 308 -31.10 22.58 -4.51
N GLN A 309 -31.20 23.13 -3.30
CA GLN A 309 -30.41 22.72 -2.14
C GLN A 309 -30.65 21.25 -1.76
N ARG A 310 -31.88 20.75 -1.83
CA ARG A 310 -32.19 19.35 -1.47
C ARG A 310 -31.61 18.38 -2.47
N TYR A 311 -31.62 18.76 -3.75
CA TYR A 311 -30.91 18.02 -4.77
C TYR A 311 -29.39 18.02 -4.51
N GLY A 312 -28.82 19.15 -4.09
CA GLY A 312 -27.42 19.24 -3.66
C GLY A 312 -27.05 18.29 -2.51
N GLU A 313 -27.87 18.25 -1.47
CA GLU A 313 -27.71 17.31 -0.33
C GLU A 313 -27.82 15.83 -0.79
N GLN A 314 -28.81 15.50 -1.62
CA GLN A 314 -28.96 14.15 -2.19
C GLN A 314 -27.78 13.74 -3.08
N TRP A 315 -27.31 14.66 -3.92
CA TRP A 315 -26.18 14.46 -4.81
C TRP A 315 -24.88 14.22 -4.03
N ALA A 316 -24.62 15.03 -3.00
CA ALA A 316 -23.45 14.88 -2.14
C ALA A 316 -23.49 13.58 -1.34
N ASN A 317 -24.65 13.19 -0.81
CA ASN A 317 -24.84 11.90 -0.14
C ASN A 317 -24.62 10.72 -1.10
N ARG A 318 -25.08 10.82 -2.37
CA ARG A 318 -24.80 9.83 -3.42
C ARG A 318 -23.29 9.71 -3.67
N LEU A 319 -22.59 10.83 -3.86
CA LEU A 319 -21.13 10.85 -4.04
C LEU A 319 -20.39 10.20 -2.86
N ILE A 320 -20.66 10.66 -1.64
CA ILE A 320 -20.00 10.16 -0.42
C ILE A 320 -20.29 8.66 -0.25
N SER A 321 -21.55 8.22 -0.38
CA SER A 321 -21.90 6.80 -0.26
C SER A 321 -21.27 5.93 -1.36
N THR A 322 -21.17 6.41 -2.60
CA THR A 322 -20.43 5.71 -3.66
C THR A 322 -18.96 5.51 -3.28
N VAL A 323 -18.30 6.56 -2.77
CA VAL A 323 -16.90 6.44 -2.34
C VAL A 323 -16.76 5.49 -1.15
N LEU A 324 -17.58 5.66 -0.11
CA LEU A 324 -17.44 4.88 1.12
C LEU A 324 -17.77 3.39 0.96
N ASN A 325 -18.77 3.07 0.14
CA ASN A 325 -19.37 1.73 0.11
C ASN A 325 -18.97 0.90 -1.12
N ASP A 326 -18.57 1.51 -2.26
CA ASP A 326 -18.15 0.72 -3.42
C ASP A 326 -16.71 0.20 -3.25
N PRO A 327 -16.46 -1.11 -3.36
CA PRO A 327 -15.10 -1.68 -3.29
C PRO A 327 -14.12 -1.05 -4.28
N ARG A 328 -14.60 -0.63 -5.47
CA ARG A 328 -13.79 -0.04 -6.55
C ARG A 328 -13.30 1.37 -6.24
N ALA A 329 -13.90 2.05 -5.26
CA ALA A 329 -13.54 3.40 -4.83
C ALA A 329 -12.47 3.42 -3.71
N SER A 330 -11.61 2.39 -3.64
CA SER A 330 -10.57 2.26 -2.61
C SER A 330 -9.58 3.44 -2.59
N THR A 331 -9.11 3.86 -3.76
CA THR A 331 -8.23 5.03 -3.94
C THR A 331 -8.91 6.33 -3.48
N ASP A 332 -10.15 6.56 -3.91
CA ASP A 332 -10.91 7.76 -3.54
C ASP A 332 -11.26 7.81 -2.06
N ARG A 333 -11.44 6.66 -1.39
CA ARG A 333 -11.56 6.59 0.08
C ARG A 333 -10.31 7.05 0.79
N GLN A 334 -9.13 6.63 0.32
CA GLN A 334 -7.86 7.08 0.89
C GLN A 334 -7.67 8.60 0.67
N ARG A 335 -7.98 9.11 -0.52
CA ARG A 335 -7.97 10.55 -0.82
C ARG A 335 -8.96 11.33 0.05
N LEU A 336 -10.18 10.83 0.22
CA LEU A 336 -11.20 11.42 1.10
C LEU A 336 -10.71 11.49 2.54
N ALA A 337 -10.16 10.39 3.07
CA ALA A 337 -9.65 10.33 4.44
C ALA A 337 -8.43 11.26 4.65
N GLN A 338 -7.53 11.36 3.66
CA GLN A 338 -6.43 12.35 3.69
C GLN A 338 -6.97 13.78 3.66
N LYS A 339 -7.91 14.08 2.75
CA LYS A 339 -8.55 15.40 2.61
C LYS A 339 -9.33 15.80 3.87
N MET A 340 -9.99 14.86 4.54
CA MET A 340 -10.60 15.07 5.86
C MET A 340 -9.56 15.43 6.92
N GLY A 341 -8.38 14.79 6.87
CA GLY A 341 -7.25 15.13 7.73
C GLY A 341 -6.78 16.57 7.53
N ASP A 342 -6.53 16.97 6.28
CA ASP A 342 -6.11 18.33 5.93
C ASP A 342 -7.18 19.39 6.25
N ALA A 343 -8.46 19.08 6.00
CA ALA A 343 -9.58 20.01 6.16
C ALA A 343 -10.00 20.28 7.63
N PHE A 344 -9.77 19.30 8.51
CA PHE A 344 -10.25 19.28 9.90
C PHE A 344 -9.16 19.02 10.96
N GLY A 345 -7.89 18.91 10.58
CA GLY A 345 -6.79 18.69 11.53
C GLY A 345 -6.88 17.35 12.27
N ILE A 346 -7.36 16.31 11.60
CA ILE A 346 -7.49 14.95 12.12
C ILE A 346 -6.48 14.01 11.44
N THR A 347 -6.11 12.90 12.07
CA THR A 347 -5.27 11.89 11.41
C THR A 347 -6.08 10.99 10.48
N LEU A 348 -5.42 10.24 9.59
CA LEU A 348 -6.07 9.25 8.72
C LEU A 348 -6.88 8.20 9.52
N GLN A 349 -6.38 7.79 10.69
CA GLN A 349 -7.09 6.86 11.59
C GLN A 349 -8.31 7.52 12.24
N GLU A 350 -8.23 8.80 12.58
CA GLU A 350 -9.37 9.56 13.10
C GLU A 350 -10.42 9.82 12.02
N ALA A 351 -10.01 10.08 10.78
CA ALA A 351 -10.93 10.12 9.65
C ALA A 351 -11.66 8.76 9.49
N GLN A 352 -10.93 7.63 9.55
CA GLN A 352 -11.55 6.30 9.50
C GLN A 352 -12.57 6.07 10.64
N ILE A 353 -12.34 6.56 11.87
CA ILE A 353 -13.33 6.49 12.96
C ILE A 353 -14.66 7.20 12.61
N ILE A 354 -14.61 8.31 11.87
CA ILE A 354 -15.83 8.98 11.37
C ILE A 354 -16.51 8.13 10.30
N LEU A 355 -15.72 7.56 9.38
CA LEU A 355 -16.25 6.74 8.29
C LEU A 355 -16.89 5.45 8.82
N ASP A 356 -16.26 4.77 9.77
CA ASP A 356 -16.77 3.58 10.43
C ASP A 356 -18.08 3.88 11.16
N ALA A 357 -18.13 5.00 11.90
CA ALA A 357 -19.36 5.44 12.57
C ALA A 357 -20.50 5.75 11.59
N SER A 358 -20.19 6.24 10.38
CA SER A 358 -21.18 6.49 9.32
C SER A 358 -21.68 5.23 8.61
N GLN A 359 -21.06 4.07 8.86
CA GLN A 359 -21.42 2.75 8.32
C GLN A 359 -22.02 1.84 9.40
N ASP A 360 -22.49 2.41 10.52
CA ASP A 360 -23.01 1.69 11.69
C ASP A 360 -22.02 0.67 12.32
N ASN A 361 -20.72 0.79 12.03
CA ASN A 361 -19.69 -0.06 12.64
C ASN A 361 -19.46 0.30 14.12
N PRO A 362 -19.15 -0.69 14.99
CA PRO A 362 -18.95 -0.44 16.42
C PRO A 362 -17.64 0.31 16.70
N VAL A 363 -17.75 1.62 16.95
CA VAL A 363 -16.64 2.51 17.35
C VAL A 363 -16.60 2.76 18.87
N ASP A 364 -15.40 2.95 19.42
CA ASP A 364 -15.25 3.45 20.79
C ASP A 364 -15.85 4.85 20.91
N LYS A 365 -16.81 5.02 21.82
CA LYS A 365 -17.56 6.27 21.93
C LYS A 365 -16.69 7.44 22.40
N GLN A 366 -15.69 7.22 23.26
CA GLN A 366 -14.81 8.31 23.71
C GLN A 366 -13.87 8.79 22.60
N GLN A 367 -13.30 7.87 21.83
CA GLN A 367 -12.50 8.19 20.64
C GLN A 367 -13.35 8.92 19.60
N HIS A 368 -14.53 8.40 19.26
CA HIS A 368 -15.45 9.05 18.34
C HIS A 368 -15.81 10.48 18.78
N PHE A 369 -16.20 10.70 20.04
CA PHE A 369 -16.51 12.05 20.54
C PHE A 369 -15.31 13.02 20.48
N ARG A 370 -14.07 12.56 20.76
CA ARG A 370 -12.86 13.39 20.61
C ARG A 370 -12.59 13.77 19.15
N VAL A 371 -12.80 12.84 18.22
CA VAL A 371 -12.63 13.11 16.79
C VAL A 371 -13.70 14.09 16.29
N VAL A 372 -14.97 13.88 16.64
CA VAL A 372 -16.06 14.81 16.29
C VAL A 372 -15.82 16.20 16.90
N ALA A 373 -15.25 16.30 18.10
CA ALA A 373 -14.86 17.58 18.69
C ALA A 373 -13.79 18.32 17.85
N LYS A 374 -12.78 17.62 17.31
CA LYS A 374 -11.79 18.22 16.39
C LYS A 374 -12.44 18.75 15.10
N VAL A 375 -13.39 18.00 14.53
CA VAL A 375 -14.16 18.44 13.35
C VAL A 375 -15.02 19.66 13.68
N ALA A 376 -15.79 19.59 14.79
CA ALA A 376 -16.64 20.68 15.27
C ALA A 376 -15.84 21.99 15.46
N ARG A 377 -14.66 21.92 16.09
CA ARG A 377 -13.76 23.06 16.26
C ARG A 377 -13.37 23.69 14.91
N ASN A 378 -13.09 22.88 13.88
CA ASN A 378 -12.70 23.36 12.55
C ASN A 378 -13.84 23.85 11.64
N ILE A 379 -15.10 23.60 11.99
CA ILE A 379 -16.29 24.21 11.35
C ILE A 379 -16.84 25.41 12.13
N GLY A 380 -16.13 25.85 13.18
CA GLY A 380 -16.45 27.05 13.97
C GLY A 380 -17.29 26.80 15.23
N TRP A 381 -17.29 25.58 15.78
CA TRP A 381 -18.03 25.18 16.98
C TRP A 381 -17.10 24.91 18.18
N SER A 382 -16.11 25.77 18.41
CA SER A 382 -15.09 25.59 19.46
C SER A 382 -15.67 25.43 20.86
N GLU A 383 -16.69 26.22 21.23
CA GLU A 383 -17.34 26.13 22.54
C GLU A 383 -18.07 24.79 22.77
N ILE A 384 -18.41 24.09 21.69
CA ILE A 384 -19.11 22.80 21.71
C ILE A 384 -18.08 21.67 21.79
N ALA A 385 -17.02 21.75 20.97
CA ALA A 385 -15.87 20.85 21.03
C ALA A 385 -15.25 20.76 22.43
N ASP A 386 -15.02 21.92 23.08
CA ASP A 386 -14.47 22.01 24.44
C ASP A 386 -15.36 21.34 25.52
N LEU A 387 -16.66 21.20 25.28
CA LEU A 387 -17.59 20.51 26.18
C LEU A 387 -17.67 19.01 25.89
N MET A 388 -17.48 18.61 24.63
CA MET A 388 -17.42 17.21 24.19
C MET A 388 -16.14 16.50 24.66
N GLU A 389 -15.04 17.23 24.82
CA GLU A 389 -13.74 16.68 25.26
C GLU A 389 -13.62 16.47 26.78
N LYS A 390 -14.62 16.88 27.59
CA LYS A 390 -14.58 16.78 29.06
C LYS A 390 -15.24 15.52 29.61
N ASP A 391 -14.52 14.82 30.49
CA ASP A 391 -15.05 13.66 31.23
C ASP A 391 -16.10 14.05 32.30
N ASP A 392 -15.99 15.23 32.93
CA ASP A 392 -16.98 15.69 33.93
C ASP A 392 -18.18 16.41 33.29
N GLN A 393 -19.18 15.63 32.91
CA GLN A 393 -20.47 16.12 32.42
C GLN A 393 -21.31 16.84 33.50
N SER A 394 -20.88 16.87 34.77
CA SER A 394 -21.66 17.40 35.88
C SER A 394 -21.68 18.93 35.99
N THR A 395 -20.85 19.63 35.22
CA THR A 395 -20.79 21.11 35.12
C THR A 395 -21.12 21.66 33.73
N ALA A 396 -21.13 20.81 32.70
CA ALA A 396 -21.26 21.19 31.29
C ALA A 396 -22.49 22.05 30.98
N GLY A 397 -23.63 21.80 31.63
CA GLY A 397 -24.83 22.65 31.48
C GLY A 397 -24.65 24.10 31.97
N ARG A 398 -23.86 24.33 33.02
CA ARG A 398 -23.53 25.70 33.47
C ARG A 398 -22.55 26.37 32.51
N GLU A 399 -21.51 25.63 32.14
CA GLU A 399 -20.43 26.14 31.29
C GLU A 399 -20.92 26.48 29.88
N LEU A 400 -21.84 25.69 29.31
CA LEU A 400 -22.50 25.99 28.04
C LEU A 400 -23.24 27.34 28.09
N PHE A 401 -24.08 27.55 29.10
CA PHE A 401 -24.83 28.81 29.25
C PHE A 401 -23.90 30.01 29.53
N GLN A 402 -22.74 29.81 30.16
CA GLN A 402 -21.72 30.84 30.33
C GLN A 402 -21.02 31.18 28.99
N ARG A 403 -20.58 30.18 28.23
CA ARG A 403 -19.95 30.35 26.90
C ARG A 403 -20.89 30.98 25.86
N LEU A 404 -22.19 30.68 25.96
CA LEU A 404 -23.25 31.30 25.17
C LEU A 404 -23.69 32.69 25.68
N GLY A 405 -23.17 33.18 26.80
CA GLY A 405 -23.50 34.50 27.35
C GLY A 405 -24.91 34.62 27.97
N ILE A 406 -25.60 33.50 28.20
CA ILE A 406 -26.99 33.44 28.69
C ILE A 406 -27.12 33.00 30.15
N TRP A 407 -26.01 32.75 30.86
CA TRP A 407 -26.03 32.30 32.26
C TRP A 407 -26.81 33.24 33.18
N THR A 408 -26.65 34.56 33.05
CA THR A 408 -27.34 35.58 33.86
C THR A 408 -28.86 35.58 33.69
N GLN A 409 -29.37 35.02 32.59
CA GLN A 409 -30.80 34.88 32.32
C GLN A 409 -31.33 33.51 32.76
N ALA A 410 -30.49 32.48 32.75
CA ALA A 410 -30.84 31.11 33.12
C ALA A 410 -30.77 30.84 34.64
N GLU A 411 -29.80 31.44 35.34
CA GLU A 411 -29.59 31.26 36.78
C GLU A 411 -30.86 31.55 37.61
N PRO A 412 -31.61 32.65 37.41
CA PRO A 412 -32.87 32.90 38.12
C PRO A 412 -33.96 31.86 37.86
N VAL A 413 -34.04 31.30 36.65
CA VAL A 413 -35.04 30.27 36.29
C VAL A 413 -34.72 28.95 36.99
N ILE A 414 -33.44 28.60 37.05
CA ILE A 414 -32.94 27.41 37.76
C ILE A 414 -33.21 27.55 39.26
N GLU A 415 -32.92 28.71 39.85
CA GLU A 415 -33.24 28.99 41.26
C GLU A 415 -34.75 28.93 41.55
N ALA A 416 -35.59 29.43 40.63
CA ALA A 416 -37.04 29.43 40.81
C ALA A 416 -37.64 28.01 40.87
N TYR A 417 -37.28 27.09 39.98
CA TYR A 417 -37.71 25.68 40.12
C TYR A 417 -36.99 25.00 41.31
N GLN A 418 -35.74 25.36 41.68
CA GLN A 418 -35.09 24.78 42.88
C GLN A 418 -35.82 25.16 44.18
N ALA A 419 -36.38 26.37 44.22
CA ALA A 419 -37.25 26.85 45.29
C ALA A 419 -38.71 26.38 45.16
N GLY A 420 -39.03 25.51 44.19
CA GLY A 420 -40.38 24.99 43.96
C GLY A 420 -41.39 26.00 43.38
N ARG A 421 -40.93 27.18 42.92
CA ARG A 421 -41.78 28.26 42.39
C ARG A 421 -42.19 28.05 40.93
N LEU A 422 -41.43 27.24 40.19
CA LEU A 422 -41.73 26.80 38.83
C LEU A 422 -41.84 25.27 38.82
N SER A 423 -42.74 24.74 38.01
CA SER A 423 -42.74 23.31 37.68
C SER A 423 -41.49 22.97 36.85
N GLN A 424 -41.14 21.68 36.79
CA GLN A 424 -40.08 21.21 35.92
C GLN A 424 -40.34 21.67 34.47
N GLU A 425 -41.53 21.38 33.93
CA GLU A 425 -41.92 21.73 32.56
C GLU A 425 -41.81 23.24 32.26
N GLN A 426 -42.23 24.10 33.19
CA GLN A 426 -42.12 25.56 33.06
C GLN A 426 -40.65 26.02 33.01
N ALA A 427 -39.81 25.51 33.91
CA ALA A 427 -38.38 25.83 33.88
C ALA A 427 -37.68 25.32 32.61
N LEU A 428 -38.06 24.12 32.13
CA LEU A 428 -37.56 23.57 30.87
C LEU A 428 -37.98 24.44 29.66
N HIS A 429 -39.22 24.95 29.65
CA HIS A 429 -39.73 25.85 28.60
C HIS A 429 -38.92 27.16 28.52
N GLU A 430 -38.76 27.86 29.65
CA GLU A 430 -37.98 29.10 29.73
C GLU A 430 -36.52 28.89 29.32
N LEU A 431 -35.89 27.81 29.80
CA LEU A 431 -34.47 27.53 29.53
C LEU A 431 -34.23 27.11 28.07
N ASN A 432 -35.19 26.44 27.43
CA ASN A 432 -35.20 26.24 25.96
C ASN A 432 -35.31 27.56 25.19
N GLY A 433 -36.15 28.49 25.67
CA GLY A 433 -36.35 29.82 25.07
C GLY A 433 -35.13 30.75 25.14
N LEU A 434 -34.15 30.41 25.98
CA LEU A 434 -32.82 31.04 26.05
C LEU A 434 -31.78 30.28 25.23
N LEU A 435 -31.73 28.95 25.38
CA LEU A 435 -30.70 28.09 24.80
C LEU A 435 -30.76 28.04 23.27
N TYR A 436 -31.90 27.66 22.69
CA TYR A 436 -31.99 27.44 21.24
C TYR A 436 -31.75 28.72 20.42
N PRO A 437 -32.28 29.90 20.77
CA PRO A 437 -31.95 31.15 20.08
C PRO A 437 -30.48 31.57 20.22
N ALA A 438 -29.81 31.25 21.32
CA ALA A 438 -28.37 31.50 21.46
C ALA A 438 -27.53 30.58 20.54
N LEU A 439 -27.93 29.31 20.43
CA LEU A 439 -27.32 28.36 19.51
C LEU A 439 -27.52 28.76 18.03
N MET A 440 -28.75 29.09 17.64
CA MET A 440 -29.04 29.54 16.26
C MET A 440 -28.22 30.76 15.84
N ARG A 441 -27.99 31.73 16.74
CA ARG A 441 -27.08 32.87 16.47
C ARG A 441 -25.63 32.42 16.31
N ARG A 442 -25.13 31.52 17.15
CA ARG A 442 -23.74 31.04 17.10
C ARG A 442 -23.40 30.25 15.83
N ILE A 443 -24.35 29.47 15.31
CA ILE A 443 -24.16 28.75 14.06
C ILE A 443 -24.27 29.66 12.82
N GLY A 444 -24.90 30.84 12.95
CA GLY A 444 -25.00 31.84 11.90
C GLY A 444 -26.38 31.98 11.25
N VAL A 445 -27.46 31.53 11.90
CA VAL A 445 -28.84 31.80 11.44
C VAL A 445 -29.11 33.31 11.48
N PRO A 446 -29.73 33.91 10.44
CA PRO A 446 -30.02 35.35 10.42
C PRO A 446 -30.88 35.80 11.61
N GLU A 447 -30.52 36.93 12.24
CA GLU A 447 -31.19 37.43 13.46
C GLU A 447 -32.71 37.63 13.29
N ALA A 448 -33.15 37.99 12.08
CA ALA A 448 -34.57 38.12 11.75
C ALA A 448 -35.33 36.78 11.83
N GLU A 449 -34.70 35.68 11.39
CA GLU A 449 -35.26 34.34 11.46
C GLU A 449 -35.28 33.84 12.92
N VAL A 450 -34.17 34.03 13.65
CA VAL A 450 -34.08 33.71 15.09
C VAL A 450 -35.14 34.46 15.90
N SER A 451 -35.33 35.75 15.64
CA SER A 451 -36.33 36.59 16.31
C SER A 451 -37.76 36.12 16.04
N ASN A 452 -38.08 35.76 14.80
CA ASN A 452 -39.39 35.21 14.43
C ASN A 452 -39.68 33.88 15.15
N ILE A 453 -38.73 32.94 15.12
CA ILE A 453 -38.85 31.66 15.83
C ILE A 453 -39.02 31.88 17.35
N GLN A 454 -38.23 32.79 17.94
CA GLN A 454 -38.32 33.11 19.37
C GLN A 454 -39.67 33.76 19.74
N GLN A 455 -40.25 34.60 18.87
CA GLN A 455 -41.59 35.17 19.06
C GLN A 455 -42.69 34.10 18.94
N GLN A 456 -42.58 33.18 17.98
CA GLN A 456 -43.52 32.07 17.83
C GLN A 456 -43.50 31.16 19.06
N PHE A 457 -42.32 30.87 19.61
CA PHE A 457 -42.17 30.09 20.84
C PHE A 457 -42.81 30.78 22.05
N ARG A 458 -42.48 32.06 22.31
CA ARG A 458 -43.05 32.85 23.40
C ARG A 458 -44.57 33.04 23.30
N SER A 459 -45.13 33.03 22.10
CA SER A 459 -46.58 33.10 21.88
C SER A 459 -47.29 31.74 21.93
N GLY A 460 -46.59 30.65 22.25
CA GLY A 460 -47.14 29.30 22.32
C GLY A 460 -47.51 28.68 20.96
N ARG A 461 -47.18 29.34 19.84
CA ARG A 461 -47.46 28.84 18.48
C ARG A 461 -46.60 27.63 18.10
N ILE A 462 -45.41 27.52 18.70
CA ILE A 462 -44.54 26.35 18.58
C ILE A 462 -44.15 25.85 19.97
N SER A 463 -44.17 24.53 20.15
CA SER A 463 -43.80 23.87 21.41
C SER A 463 -42.28 23.80 21.60
N SER A 464 -41.84 23.39 22.80
CA SER A 464 -40.42 23.09 23.05
C SER A 464 -39.86 21.98 22.16
N GLN A 465 -40.69 21.03 21.74
CA GLN A 465 -40.31 19.97 20.81
C GLN A 465 -40.12 20.53 19.39
N GLN A 466 -41.02 21.40 18.93
CA GLN A 466 -40.90 22.04 17.62
C GLN A 466 -39.74 23.02 17.56
N LEU A 467 -39.48 23.79 18.61
CA LEU A 467 -38.30 24.65 18.71
C LEU A 467 -36.99 23.84 18.64
N ASN A 468 -36.94 22.69 19.32
CA ASN A 468 -35.81 21.77 19.23
C ASN A 468 -35.65 21.22 17.80
N GLN A 469 -36.73 20.76 17.16
CA GLN A 469 -36.71 20.25 15.78
C GLN A 469 -36.20 21.31 14.77
N ILE A 470 -36.74 22.53 14.83
CA ILE A 470 -36.31 23.65 13.97
C ILE A 470 -34.82 23.95 14.19
N THR A 471 -34.38 24.02 15.44
CA THR A 471 -32.97 24.32 15.75
C THR A 471 -32.03 23.20 15.33
N THR A 472 -32.44 21.94 15.52
CA THR A 472 -31.69 20.74 15.07
C THR A 472 -31.59 20.69 13.55
N GLN A 473 -32.67 21.00 12.83
CA GLN A 473 -32.67 21.10 11.38
C GLN A 473 -31.68 22.19 10.91
N LYS A 474 -31.77 23.41 11.46
CA LYS A 474 -30.86 24.52 11.13
C LYS A 474 -29.38 24.22 11.45
N MET A 475 -29.12 23.52 12.56
CA MET A 475 -27.78 23.02 12.88
C MET A 475 -27.30 22.02 11.84
N THR A 476 -28.13 21.06 11.44
CA THR A 476 -27.79 20.05 10.41
C THR A 476 -27.52 20.72 9.06
N GLU A 477 -28.40 21.63 8.60
CA GLU A 477 -28.23 22.38 7.35
C GLU A 477 -26.88 23.11 7.28
N ILE A 478 -26.53 23.89 8.32
CA ILE A 478 -25.31 24.71 8.34
C ILE A 478 -24.04 23.87 8.53
N VAL A 479 -24.09 22.84 9.39
CA VAL A 479 -22.95 21.94 9.61
C VAL A 479 -22.64 21.14 8.34
N SER A 480 -23.66 20.56 7.71
CA SER A 480 -23.50 19.84 6.44
C SER A 480 -22.97 20.75 5.34
N ALA A 481 -23.48 21.99 5.20
CA ALA A 481 -22.98 22.93 4.21
C ALA A 481 -21.48 23.24 4.39
N ARG A 482 -21.03 23.57 5.61
CA ARG A 482 -19.60 23.84 5.91
C ARG A 482 -18.70 22.61 5.79
N PHE A 483 -19.22 21.43 6.12
CA PHE A 483 -18.51 20.16 5.97
C PHE A 483 -18.32 19.83 4.49
N LEU A 484 -19.40 19.89 3.70
CA LEU A 484 -19.39 19.62 2.26
C LEU A 484 -18.53 20.64 1.51
N GLU A 485 -18.60 21.93 1.84
CA GLU A 485 -17.70 22.94 1.25
C GLU A 485 -16.22 22.57 1.45
N LYS A 486 -15.83 22.17 2.66
CA LYS A 486 -14.45 21.77 2.97
C LYS A 486 -14.00 20.45 2.33
N ILE A 487 -14.92 19.51 2.09
CA ILE A 487 -14.62 18.16 1.63
C ILE A 487 -14.82 17.95 0.13
N VAL A 488 -15.77 18.65 -0.48
CA VAL A 488 -16.08 18.54 -1.91
C VAL A 488 -15.24 19.52 -2.73
N ASN A 489 -14.93 20.72 -2.21
CA ASN A 489 -14.05 21.67 -2.90
C ASN A 489 -12.66 21.07 -3.11
N ASP A 490 -12.13 21.15 -4.33
CA ASP A 490 -10.82 20.60 -4.69
C ASP A 490 -10.72 19.07 -4.41
N TRP A 491 -11.83 18.31 -4.53
CA TRP A 491 -11.82 16.85 -4.44
C TRP A 491 -11.73 16.19 -5.83
N THR A 492 -10.54 15.66 -6.15
CA THR A 492 -10.29 14.92 -7.39
C THR A 492 -10.79 13.48 -7.32
N LEU A 493 -11.86 13.18 -8.07
CA LEU A 493 -12.39 11.82 -8.22
C LEU A 493 -11.69 11.04 -9.34
N THR A 494 -11.51 9.74 -9.14
CA THR A 494 -10.97 8.82 -10.15
C THR A 494 -11.96 8.52 -11.29
N PRO A 495 -11.46 8.02 -12.43
CA PRO A 495 -12.27 7.43 -13.50
C PRO A 495 -13.32 6.43 -13.01
N GLN A 496 -12.98 5.63 -12.00
CA GLN A 496 -13.82 4.55 -11.48
C GLN A 496 -15.01 5.10 -10.68
N VAL A 497 -14.80 6.11 -9.81
CA VAL A 497 -15.91 6.74 -9.07
C VAL A 497 -16.85 7.48 -10.00
N LEU A 498 -16.34 8.17 -11.03
CA LEU A 498 -17.17 8.85 -12.03
C LEU A 498 -18.01 7.88 -12.86
N ALA A 499 -17.41 6.76 -13.29
CA ALA A 499 -18.10 5.67 -13.95
C ALA A 499 -19.28 5.14 -13.10
N ILE A 500 -19.11 5.01 -11.78
CA ILE A 500 -20.17 4.56 -10.87
C ILE A 500 -21.24 5.65 -10.68
N LEU A 501 -20.83 6.88 -10.36
CA LEU A 501 -21.73 8.00 -10.03
C LEU A 501 -22.69 8.35 -11.18
N TYR A 502 -22.22 8.23 -12.42
CA TYR A 502 -22.98 8.53 -13.64
C TYR A 502 -23.45 7.30 -14.43
N ASN A 503 -23.17 6.08 -13.94
CA ASN A 503 -23.45 4.80 -14.61
C ASN A 503 -22.91 4.76 -16.06
N LEU A 504 -21.61 4.99 -16.20
CA LEU A 504 -20.86 5.01 -17.45
C LEU A 504 -19.75 3.94 -17.42
N PRO A 505 -19.30 3.42 -18.57
CA PRO A 505 -18.10 2.59 -18.61
C PRO A 505 -16.86 3.44 -18.30
N VAL A 506 -15.82 2.81 -17.74
CA VAL A 506 -14.52 3.48 -17.55
C VAL A 506 -13.89 3.72 -18.93
N PRO A 507 -13.52 4.97 -19.28
CA PRO A 507 -12.80 5.30 -20.50
C PRO A 507 -11.54 4.46 -20.71
N LYS A 508 -11.29 4.10 -21.97
CA LYS A 508 -10.11 3.37 -22.43
C LYS A 508 -9.27 4.21 -23.39
N VAL A 509 -7.97 4.15 -23.23
CA VAL A 509 -6.98 4.73 -24.16
C VAL A 509 -6.10 3.61 -24.73
N GLN A 510 -5.71 3.75 -25.99
CA GLN A 510 -4.86 2.79 -26.70
C GLN A 510 -3.44 3.34 -26.85
N PRO A 511 -2.38 2.55 -26.61
CA PRO A 511 -1.00 2.98 -26.87
C PRO A 511 -0.71 3.12 -28.38
N VAL A 512 -0.40 4.33 -28.83
CA VAL A 512 -0.09 4.66 -30.23
C VAL A 512 1.39 4.95 -30.38
N PHE A 513 2.10 4.10 -31.12
CA PHE A 513 3.54 4.21 -31.40
C PHE A 513 3.76 4.68 -32.83
N THR A 514 4.37 5.84 -33.01
CA THR A 514 4.64 6.44 -34.32
C THR A 514 6.15 6.49 -34.55
N GLY A 515 6.61 5.89 -35.65
CA GLY A 515 8.05 5.81 -35.94
C GLY A 515 8.88 5.01 -34.91
N LEU A 516 8.23 4.20 -34.06
CA LEU A 516 8.81 3.49 -32.92
C LEU A 516 8.29 2.04 -32.87
N ASP A 517 9.16 1.05 -32.69
CA ASP A 517 8.73 -0.35 -32.49
C ASP A 517 8.04 -0.49 -31.13
N ARG A 518 6.77 -0.92 -31.13
CA ARG A 518 5.96 -1.10 -29.91
C ARG A 518 6.57 -2.10 -28.92
N TYR A 519 7.39 -3.04 -29.39
CA TYR A 519 8.02 -4.06 -28.54
C TYR A 519 9.45 -3.70 -28.10
N SER A 520 9.89 -2.48 -28.37
CA SER A 520 11.23 -1.99 -28.08
C SER A 520 11.36 -1.46 -26.65
N MET A 521 12.60 -1.36 -26.13
CA MET A 521 12.83 -0.75 -24.82
C MET A 521 12.61 0.76 -24.86
N LEU A 522 12.89 1.39 -25.99
CA LEU A 522 12.53 2.79 -26.22
C LEU A 522 11.00 2.99 -26.23
N GLY A 523 10.26 2.04 -26.80
CA GLY A 523 8.79 1.95 -26.70
C GLY A 523 8.28 1.91 -25.27
N LYS A 524 8.91 1.08 -24.41
CA LYS A 524 8.61 1.03 -22.98
C LYS A 524 8.80 2.38 -22.29
N ILE A 525 9.95 3.02 -22.49
CA ILE A 525 10.28 4.30 -21.85
C ILE A 525 9.29 5.39 -22.26
N PHE A 526 8.91 5.45 -23.53
CA PHE A 526 7.96 6.45 -24.05
C PHE A 526 6.53 6.23 -23.50
N TYR A 527 6.10 4.96 -23.43
CA TYR A 527 4.83 4.57 -22.81
C TYR A 527 4.79 4.90 -21.31
N GLU A 528 5.82 4.49 -20.56
CA GLU A 528 5.91 4.71 -19.11
C GLU A 528 5.94 6.21 -18.78
N ALA A 529 6.72 7.02 -19.50
CA ALA A 529 6.84 8.44 -19.24
C ALA A 529 5.55 9.24 -19.54
N ASP A 530 4.84 8.93 -20.62
CA ASP A 530 3.56 9.58 -20.93
C ASP A 530 2.44 9.17 -19.96
N TYR A 531 2.35 7.88 -19.61
CA TYR A 531 1.42 7.40 -18.60
C TYR A 531 1.66 8.10 -17.25
N TYR A 532 2.93 8.30 -16.89
CA TYR A 532 3.30 9.02 -15.67
C TYR A 532 3.03 10.53 -15.75
N LEU A 533 3.20 11.18 -16.90
CA LEU A 533 2.83 12.58 -17.10
C LEU A 533 1.33 12.80 -16.85
N LYS A 534 0.47 11.95 -17.43
CA LYS A 534 -0.99 12.03 -17.24
C LYS A 534 -1.41 11.77 -15.79
N THR A 535 -0.71 10.85 -15.11
CA THR A 535 -0.83 10.60 -13.66
C THR A 535 -0.52 11.88 -12.87
N LEU A 536 0.61 12.52 -13.16
CA LEU A 536 1.11 13.72 -12.49
C LEU A 536 0.19 14.93 -12.71
N CYS A 537 -0.34 15.16 -13.91
CA CYS A 537 -1.29 16.25 -14.14
C CYS A 537 -2.60 16.07 -13.34
N SER A 538 -2.98 14.83 -13.05
CA SER A 538 -4.27 14.46 -12.48
C SER A 538 -4.29 14.29 -10.95
N TYR A 539 -3.20 13.82 -10.34
CA TYR A 539 -3.25 13.20 -9.01
C TYR A 539 -2.27 13.80 -8.00
N PRO A 540 -2.74 14.34 -6.85
CA PRO A 540 -1.92 15.14 -5.93
C PRO A 540 -0.96 14.34 -5.05
N GLU A 541 -1.02 13.00 -5.03
CA GLU A 541 -0.24 12.12 -4.14
C GLU A 541 1.28 12.34 -4.24
N LEU A 542 1.77 12.81 -5.40
CA LEU A 542 3.16 13.18 -5.60
C LEU A 542 3.65 14.28 -4.65
N ARG A 543 2.76 15.08 -4.07
CA ARG A 543 3.07 16.11 -3.05
C ARG A 543 3.78 15.54 -1.83
N ASN A 544 3.56 14.26 -1.51
CA ASN A 544 4.24 13.57 -0.41
C ASN A 544 5.75 13.42 -0.65
N SER A 545 6.18 13.38 -1.91
CA SER A 545 7.59 13.20 -2.32
C SER A 545 8.19 14.47 -2.93
N VAL A 546 7.37 15.30 -3.58
CA VAL A 546 7.72 16.57 -4.22
C VAL A 546 6.82 17.67 -3.63
N PRO A 547 7.18 18.31 -2.51
CA PRO A 547 6.29 19.23 -1.80
C PRO A 547 5.79 20.44 -2.61
N ALA A 548 6.53 20.83 -3.66
CA ALA A 548 6.10 21.88 -4.58
C ALA A 548 4.89 21.47 -5.44
N HIS A 549 4.72 20.17 -5.69
CA HIS A 549 3.83 19.60 -6.72
C HIS A 549 2.39 20.12 -6.67
N LEU A 550 1.86 20.41 -7.86
CA LEU A 550 0.48 20.81 -8.12
C LEU A 550 -0.04 19.97 -9.29
N THR A 551 -1.27 19.49 -9.15
CA THR A 551 -2.09 19.06 -10.29
C THR A 551 -2.46 20.25 -11.16
N GLU A 552 -2.90 19.98 -12.40
CA GLU A 552 -3.34 21.02 -13.33
C GLU A 552 -4.46 21.88 -12.73
N HIS A 553 -5.44 21.22 -12.10
CA HIS A 553 -6.57 21.86 -11.43
C HIS A 553 -6.13 22.82 -10.32
N GLU A 554 -5.22 22.38 -9.44
CA GLU A 554 -4.72 23.22 -8.34
C GLU A 554 -3.91 24.42 -8.85
N TYR A 555 -3.22 24.26 -9.98
CA TYR A 555 -2.55 25.37 -10.67
C TYR A 555 -3.57 26.36 -11.26
N PHE A 556 -4.60 25.89 -11.98
CA PHE A 556 -5.67 26.75 -12.51
C PHE A 556 -6.45 27.46 -11.40
N ASN A 557 -6.77 26.78 -10.29
CA ASN A 557 -7.42 27.41 -9.14
C ASN A 557 -6.53 28.47 -8.48
N ARG A 558 -5.20 28.31 -8.49
CA ARG A 558 -4.26 29.37 -8.08
C ARG A 558 -4.30 30.57 -9.02
N GLN A 559 -4.27 30.36 -10.34
CA GLN A 559 -4.34 31.44 -11.34
C GLN A 559 -5.67 32.19 -11.31
N SER A 560 -6.79 31.48 -11.17
CA SER A 560 -8.13 32.02 -10.96
C SER A 560 -8.20 32.95 -9.75
N ARG A 561 -7.67 32.50 -8.59
CA ARG A 561 -7.61 33.31 -7.35
C ARG A 561 -6.68 34.53 -7.47
N GLN A 562 -5.61 34.46 -8.25
CA GLN A 562 -4.65 35.56 -8.44
C GLN A 562 -5.12 36.62 -9.44
N SER A 563 -5.76 36.19 -10.54
CA SER A 563 -6.26 37.08 -11.60
C SER A 563 -7.67 37.63 -11.34
N GLY A 564 -8.45 36.96 -10.49
CA GLY A 564 -9.89 37.21 -10.33
C GLY A 564 -10.75 36.67 -11.47
N ILE A 565 -10.15 36.04 -12.50
CA ILE A 565 -10.86 35.49 -13.65
C ILE A 565 -11.33 34.07 -13.29
N ARG A 566 -12.65 33.88 -13.22
CA ARG A 566 -13.26 32.54 -13.10
C ARG A 566 -13.64 32.01 -14.49
N ILE A 567 -12.87 31.06 -15.01
CA ILE A 567 -13.31 30.24 -16.13
C ILE A 567 -14.36 29.27 -15.57
N ARG A 568 -15.62 29.35 -16.05
CA ARG A 568 -16.68 28.43 -15.61
C ARG A 568 -16.35 27.01 -16.09
N GLY A 569 -16.02 26.14 -15.14
CA GLY A 569 -15.88 24.70 -15.39
C GLY A 569 -17.16 24.15 -16.03
N GLY A 570 -17.01 23.48 -17.17
CA GLY A 570 -18.14 23.11 -18.06
C GLY A 570 -18.00 23.57 -19.51
N MET A 571 -16.93 24.28 -19.90
CA MET A 571 -16.58 24.44 -21.31
C MET A 571 -15.53 23.41 -21.69
N GLY A 572 -15.95 22.39 -22.43
CA GLY A 572 -15.11 21.26 -22.85
C GLY A 572 -13.91 21.73 -23.67
N ALA A 573 -12.77 21.86 -22.99
CA ALA A 573 -11.50 22.12 -23.61
C ALA A 573 -10.82 20.78 -23.89
N GLU A 574 -10.57 20.48 -25.17
CA GLU A 574 -9.62 19.43 -25.52
C GLU A 574 -8.23 20.07 -25.48
N GLY A 575 -7.39 19.58 -24.58
CA GLY A 575 -6.05 20.08 -24.35
C GLY A 575 -5.21 19.02 -23.66
N GLY A 576 -3.89 19.23 -23.64
CA GLY A 576 -2.98 18.18 -23.21
C GLY A 576 -1.56 18.67 -22.96
N HIS A 577 -0.74 17.74 -22.46
CA HIS A 577 0.66 17.97 -22.13
C HIS A 577 1.55 16.95 -22.85
N GLN A 578 2.63 17.40 -23.45
CA GLN A 578 3.53 16.54 -24.22
C GLN A 578 4.98 16.72 -23.78
N LEU A 579 5.64 15.62 -23.46
CA LEU A 579 7.08 15.57 -23.19
C LEU A 579 7.86 15.69 -24.50
N GLN A 580 8.77 16.64 -24.58
CA GLN A 580 9.68 16.84 -25.71
C GLN A 580 11.11 17.09 -25.22
N PRO A 581 12.14 16.76 -26.01
CA PRO A 581 13.48 17.23 -25.71
C PRO A 581 13.53 18.77 -25.76
N ALA A 582 14.16 19.38 -24.78
CA ALA A 582 14.44 20.82 -24.76
C ALA A 582 15.87 21.09 -25.25
N GLU A 583 16.83 20.37 -24.68
CA GLU A 583 18.25 20.49 -24.99
C GLU A 583 19.00 19.22 -24.57
N VAL A 584 19.86 18.69 -25.43
CA VAL A 584 20.92 17.75 -25.04
C VAL A 584 22.25 18.32 -25.52
N LYS A 585 23.12 18.66 -24.57
CA LYS A 585 24.49 19.12 -24.84
C LYS A 585 25.45 17.95 -24.93
N MET A 586 26.18 17.90 -26.03
CA MET A 586 27.23 16.92 -26.30
C MET A 586 28.53 17.61 -26.69
N HIS A 587 29.63 17.25 -26.04
CA HIS A 587 30.97 17.60 -26.49
C HIS A 587 31.53 16.47 -27.35
N VAL A 588 32.11 16.81 -28.50
CA VAL A 588 32.53 15.83 -29.50
C VAL A 588 34.01 16.03 -29.83
N SER A 589 34.81 14.97 -29.76
CA SER A 589 36.22 14.97 -30.22
C SER A 589 36.32 15.38 -31.70
N PRO A 590 37.43 15.99 -32.17
CA PRO A 590 37.61 16.32 -33.59
C PRO A 590 37.46 15.12 -34.53
N GLU A 591 37.88 13.93 -34.08
CA GLU A 591 37.78 12.68 -34.83
C GLU A 591 36.35 12.10 -34.83
N GLY A 592 35.47 12.62 -33.97
CA GLY A 592 34.12 12.12 -33.72
C GLY A 592 34.05 10.72 -33.11
N ASN A 593 35.09 10.29 -32.39
CA ASN A 593 35.21 8.96 -31.78
C ASN A 593 34.93 8.99 -30.27
N VAL A 594 34.86 10.17 -29.66
CA VAL A 594 34.48 10.38 -28.26
C VAL A 594 33.39 11.43 -28.21
N VAL A 595 32.24 11.06 -27.61
CA VAL A 595 31.13 11.96 -27.31
C VAL A 595 30.93 11.98 -25.81
N ALA A 596 30.89 13.18 -25.21
CA ALA A 596 30.59 13.39 -23.80
C ALA A 596 29.27 14.10 -23.63
N PHE A 597 28.42 13.61 -22.72
CA PHE A 597 27.13 14.20 -22.41
C PHE A 597 27.25 15.16 -21.23
N ASP A 598 26.78 16.38 -21.42
CA ASP A 598 26.68 17.42 -20.39
C ASP A 598 25.22 17.49 -19.89
N THR A 599 24.47 18.55 -20.23
CA THR A 599 23.06 18.69 -19.85
C THR A 599 22.13 17.88 -20.76
N ALA A 600 21.08 17.31 -20.18
CA ALA A 600 19.98 16.68 -20.90
C ALA A 600 18.65 17.11 -20.23
N ASN A 601 17.90 17.95 -20.93
CA ASN A 601 16.71 18.63 -20.44
C ASN A 601 15.51 18.20 -21.28
N ILE A 602 14.45 17.78 -20.60
CA ILE A 602 13.13 17.55 -21.18
C ILE A 602 12.26 18.75 -20.83
N ARG A 603 11.44 19.20 -21.79
CA ARG A 603 10.38 20.19 -21.58
C ARG A 603 9.03 19.52 -21.70
N ILE A 604 8.04 20.08 -21.04
CA ILE A 604 6.64 19.75 -21.20
C ILE A 604 5.99 20.91 -21.94
N ILE A 605 5.24 20.61 -23.00
CA ILE A 605 4.49 21.59 -23.79
C ILE A 605 3.00 21.35 -23.55
N GLY A 606 2.31 22.38 -23.10
CA GLY A 606 0.86 22.41 -22.96
C GLY A 606 0.24 23.01 -24.21
N TRP A 607 -0.91 22.49 -24.62
CA TRP A 607 -1.62 22.94 -25.81
C TRP A 607 -3.14 22.81 -25.64
N LEU A 608 -3.87 23.68 -26.36
CA LEU A 608 -5.33 23.71 -26.42
C LEU A 608 -5.75 23.42 -27.87
N LYS A 609 -6.40 22.27 -28.10
CA LYS A 609 -6.88 21.77 -29.39
C LYS A 609 -8.17 22.45 -29.81
N GLN A 610 -9.12 22.50 -28.88
CA GLN A 610 -10.47 22.98 -29.10
C GLN A 610 -11.01 23.55 -27.79
N PHE A 611 -11.74 24.66 -27.88
CA PHE A 611 -12.46 25.26 -26.77
C PHE A 611 -13.96 25.24 -27.08
N ILE A 612 -14.75 24.46 -26.34
CA ILE A 612 -16.21 24.42 -26.50
C ILE A 612 -16.82 25.61 -25.76
N GLY A 613 -16.78 26.77 -26.42
CA GLY A 613 -17.29 28.04 -25.89
C GLY A 613 -17.40 29.12 -26.98
N ARG A 614 -18.01 30.26 -26.65
CA ARG A 614 -18.01 31.47 -27.50
C ARG A 614 -17.22 32.64 -26.91
N ASP A 615 -16.71 32.48 -25.70
CA ASP A 615 -15.92 33.48 -25.00
C ASP A 615 -14.44 33.36 -25.38
N LYS A 616 -14.00 34.22 -26.30
CA LYS A 616 -12.61 34.29 -26.76
C LYS A 616 -11.63 34.75 -25.68
N GLN A 617 -12.09 35.47 -24.66
CA GLN A 617 -11.24 35.87 -23.55
C GLN A 617 -10.97 34.66 -22.65
N ALA A 618 -12.00 33.90 -22.30
CA ALA A 618 -11.84 32.64 -21.59
C ALA A 618 -10.99 31.61 -22.35
N GLU A 619 -11.16 31.49 -23.68
CA GLU A 619 -10.31 30.65 -24.55
C GLU A 619 -8.83 31.04 -24.45
N SER A 620 -8.52 32.33 -24.61
CA SER A 620 -7.13 32.83 -24.54
C SER A 620 -6.53 32.68 -23.14
N THR A 621 -7.30 32.93 -22.08
CA THR A 621 -6.85 32.75 -20.70
C THR A 621 -6.58 31.28 -20.38
N LEU A 622 -7.45 30.36 -20.81
CA LEU A 622 -7.24 28.93 -20.60
C LEU A 622 -5.97 28.43 -21.30
N LYS A 623 -5.74 28.87 -22.55
CA LYS A 623 -4.52 28.56 -23.29
C LYS A 623 -3.27 29.03 -22.53
N GLU A 624 -3.27 30.27 -22.06
CA GLU A 624 -2.15 30.84 -21.30
C GLU A 624 -1.92 30.09 -19.97
N TRP A 625 -2.98 29.58 -19.33
CA TRP A 625 -2.88 28.76 -18.13
C TRP A 625 -2.33 27.36 -18.41
N ILE A 626 -2.76 26.69 -19.49
CA ILE A 626 -2.23 25.38 -19.93
C ILE A 626 -0.74 25.50 -20.26
N GLU A 627 -0.34 26.51 -21.05
CA GLU A 627 1.06 26.80 -21.37
C GLU A 627 1.87 27.21 -20.12
N GLY A 628 1.24 27.91 -19.17
CA GLY A 628 1.83 28.25 -17.88
C GLY A 628 2.07 27.03 -16.98
N TYR A 629 1.13 26.10 -16.93
CA TYR A 629 1.25 24.86 -16.16
C TYR A 629 2.34 23.96 -16.75
N ALA A 630 2.41 23.81 -18.07
CA ALA A 630 3.47 23.06 -18.74
C ALA A 630 4.88 23.64 -18.50
N ARG A 631 5.03 24.98 -18.47
CA ARG A 631 6.26 25.64 -18.03
C ARG A 631 6.59 25.34 -16.57
N TYR A 632 5.61 25.45 -15.67
CA TYR A 632 5.77 25.10 -14.27
C TYR A 632 6.20 23.64 -14.06
N LEU A 633 5.65 22.68 -14.82
CA LEU A 633 6.09 21.28 -14.79
C LEU A 633 7.50 21.09 -15.34
N THR A 634 7.87 21.85 -16.38
CA THR A 634 9.24 21.87 -16.93
C THR A 634 10.26 22.36 -15.91
N GLU A 635 9.94 23.44 -15.18
CA GLU A 635 10.80 24.01 -14.13
C GLU A 635 11.06 23.03 -12.97
N HIS A 636 10.12 22.12 -12.70
CA HIS A 636 10.22 21.11 -11.64
C HIS A 636 10.56 19.70 -12.16
N TYR A 637 10.95 19.55 -13.44
CA TYR A 637 11.22 18.25 -14.05
C TYR A 637 12.33 17.45 -13.34
N ASP A 638 13.33 18.15 -12.78
CA ASP A 638 14.39 17.56 -11.98
C ASP A 638 13.91 16.98 -10.64
N ASP A 639 12.92 17.62 -9.99
CA ASP A 639 12.37 17.12 -8.73
C ASP A 639 11.53 15.86 -8.96
N TYR A 640 10.76 15.81 -10.06
CA TYR A 640 10.04 14.61 -10.47
C TYR A 640 11.00 13.48 -10.83
N ALA A 641 11.99 13.70 -11.69
CA ALA A 641 12.94 12.66 -12.11
C ALA A 641 13.78 12.06 -10.96
N ARG A 642 13.91 12.76 -9.82
CA ARG A 642 14.55 12.22 -8.60
C ARG A 642 13.69 11.20 -7.85
N VAL A 643 12.39 11.16 -8.08
CA VAL A 643 11.46 10.23 -7.40
C VAL A 643 10.70 9.33 -8.37
N THR A 644 10.79 9.57 -9.69
CA THR A 644 10.11 8.81 -10.75
C THR A 644 11.13 8.19 -11.73
N PRO A 645 11.29 6.85 -11.74
CA PRO A 645 12.15 6.14 -12.69
C PRO A 645 11.93 6.52 -14.16
N GLU A 646 10.68 6.79 -14.52
CA GLU A 646 10.19 6.91 -15.88
C GLU A 646 10.71 8.20 -16.53
N PHE A 647 10.70 9.31 -15.79
CA PHE A 647 11.24 10.58 -16.27
C PHE A 647 12.78 10.54 -16.33
N HIS A 648 13.43 9.93 -15.34
CA HIS A 648 14.88 9.76 -15.40
C HIS A 648 15.32 8.90 -16.61
N ARG A 649 14.64 7.78 -16.86
CA ARG A 649 14.85 6.95 -18.05
C ARG A 649 14.61 7.72 -19.36
N LEU A 650 13.59 8.57 -19.43
CA LEU A 650 13.32 9.39 -20.62
C LEU A 650 14.45 10.40 -20.89
N ARG A 651 14.93 11.08 -19.84
CA ARG A 651 16.09 11.99 -19.92
C ARG A 651 17.33 11.30 -20.45
N GLU A 652 17.60 10.08 -19.98
CA GLU A 652 18.74 9.27 -20.40
C GLU A 652 18.55 8.71 -21.83
N ALA A 653 17.33 8.32 -22.21
CA ALA A 653 17.00 7.96 -23.58
C ALA A 653 17.19 9.14 -24.56
N ALA A 654 16.87 10.37 -24.15
CA ALA A 654 17.09 11.57 -24.96
C ALA A 654 18.57 11.78 -25.34
N LYS A 655 19.51 11.44 -24.45
CA LYS A 655 20.95 11.42 -24.76
C LYS A 655 21.27 10.44 -25.89
N VAL A 656 20.71 9.24 -25.84
CA VAL A 656 20.95 8.19 -26.84
C VAL A 656 20.29 8.53 -28.19
N ILE A 657 19.08 9.11 -28.19
CA ILE A 657 18.44 9.63 -29.42
C ILE A 657 19.28 10.76 -30.02
N ALA A 658 19.79 11.70 -29.20
CA ALA A 658 20.67 12.76 -29.66
C ALA A 658 21.94 12.22 -30.34
N LEU A 659 22.56 11.19 -29.74
CA LEU A 659 23.71 10.49 -30.30
C LEU A 659 23.39 9.84 -31.66
N ALA A 660 22.28 9.11 -31.75
CA ALA A 660 21.84 8.46 -32.99
C ALA A 660 21.59 9.47 -34.12
N ARG A 661 20.94 10.60 -33.81
CA ARG A 661 20.69 11.70 -34.76
C ARG A 661 21.96 12.43 -35.18
N TRP A 662 22.83 12.75 -34.24
CA TRP A 662 24.12 13.37 -34.54
C TRP A 662 24.97 12.47 -35.44
N ALA A 663 24.99 11.16 -35.20
CA ALA A 663 25.69 10.23 -36.07
C ALA A 663 25.05 10.17 -37.47
N GLN A 664 23.71 10.10 -37.55
CA GLN A 664 22.99 10.13 -38.83
C GLN A 664 23.31 11.40 -39.65
N SER A 665 23.24 12.58 -39.03
CA SER A 665 23.53 13.86 -39.71
C SER A 665 25.02 14.05 -40.03
N SER A 666 25.92 13.42 -39.26
CA SER A 666 27.37 13.40 -39.52
C SER A 666 27.80 12.29 -40.49
N GLY A 667 26.87 11.51 -41.06
CA GLY A 667 27.16 10.39 -41.97
C GLY A 667 27.88 9.21 -41.31
N ARG A 668 27.82 9.09 -39.99
CA ARG A 668 28.47 8.03 -39.20
C ARG A 668 27.52 6.85 -38.99
N LYS A 669 28.04 5.64 -39.17
CA LYS A 669 27.37 4.41 -38.77
C LYS A 669 27.72 4.12 -37.31
N LEU A 670 26.70 3.92 -36.47
CA LEU A 670 26.86 3.39 -35.12
C LEU A 670 26.34 1.95 -35.05
N VAL A 671 26.88 1.17 -34.12
CA VAL A 671 26.47 -0.19 -33.78
C VAL A 671 26.48 -0.32 -32.25
N PRO A 672 25.41 -0.78 -31.59
CA PRO A 672 25.45 -1.09 -30.16
C PRO A 672 26.41 -2.26 -29.89
N ALA A 673 27.20 -2.19 -28.83
CA ALA A 673 28.25 -3.17 -28.53
C ALA A 673 27.72 -4.49 -27.99
N ASN A 674 26.67 -4.45 -27.17
CA ASN A 674 26.07 -5.64 -26.55
C ASN A 674 24.58 -5.45 -26.20
N PRO A 675 23.68 -5.29 -27.20
CA PRO A 675 22.25 -5.18 -26.92
C PRO A 675 21.71 -6.51 -26.38
N LEU A 676 21.03 -6.47 -25.23
CA LEU A 676 20.54 -7.66 -24.53
C LEU A 676 19.35 -8.32 -25.24
N GLY A 677 18.74 -7.64 -26.21
CA GLY A 677 17.57 -8.14 -26.93
C GLY A 677 16.27 -7.97 -26.13
N LEU A 678 16.26 -7.07 -25.14
CA LEU A 678 15.12 -6.85 -24.26
C LEU A 678 13.90 -6.40 -25.06
N ARG A 679 12.75 -7.00 -24.73
CA ARG A 679 11.46 -6.74 -25.36
C ARG A 679 10.43 -6.31 -24.33
N PHE A 680 9.57 -5.40 -24.76
CA PHE A 680 8.42 -4.92 -24.00
C PHE A 680 7.13 -5.44 -24.63
N SER A 681 6.13 -5.76 -23.81
CA SER A 681 4.80 -6.16 -24.27
C SER A 681 3.78 -5.10 -23.83
N PRO A 682 3.55 -4.04 -24.64
CA PRO A 682 2.59 -3.01 -24.27
C PRO A 682 1.16 -3.57 -24.21
N PRO A 683 0.33 -3.12 -23.25
CA PRO A 683 -1.09 -3.46 -23.22
C PRO A 683 -1.79 -3.02 -24.51
N GLN A 684 -2.94 -3.65 -24.83
CA GLN A 684 -3.76 -3.21 -25.97
C GLN A 684 -4.51 -1.92 -25.64
N GLU A 685 -5.05 -1.83 -24.43
CA GLU A 685 -5.73 -0.66 -23.88
C GLU A 685 -5.37 -0.52 -22.40
N VAL A 686 -5.47 0.70 -21.87
CA VAL A 686 -5.45 0.98 -20.43
C VAL A 686 -6.60 1.89 -20.02
N ASP A 687 -6.91 1.94 -18.73
CA ASP A 687 -7.86 2.92 -18.18
C ASP A 687 -7.34 4.33 -18.47
N GLY A 688 -8.20 5.17 -19.03
CA GLY A 688 -7.87 6.54 -19.40
C GLY A 688 -7.98 7.52 -18.24
N PHE A 689 -7.20 8.60 -18.33
CA PHE A 689 -7.11 9.65 -17.32
C PHE A 689 -8.18 10.73 -17.52
N TRP A 690 -9.27 10.64 -16.75
CA TRP A 690 -10.23 11.72 -16.57
C TRP A 690 -10.58 11.86 -15.10
N THR A 691 -10.62 13.10 -14.61
CA THR A 691 -10.88 13.41 -13.21
C THR A 691 -11.84 14.58 -13.11
N ALA A 692 -12.85 14.46 -12.24
CA ALA A 692 -13.71 15.59 -11.91
C ALA A 692 -13.23 16.18 -10.61
N VAL A 693 -13.23 17.51 -10.54
CA VAL A 693 -12.90 18.26 -9.35
C VAL A 693 -14.02 19.26 -9.06
N PHE A 694 -14.67 19.08 -7.92
CA PHE A 694 -15.85 19.83 -7.57
C PHE A 694 -15.49 21.13 -6.84
N GLU A 695 -16.31 22.16 -7.01
CA GLU A 695 -16.29 23.40 -6.22
C GLU A 695 -17.74 23.76 -5.87
N MET A 696 -18.05 23.88 -4.59
CA MET A 696 -19.36 24.24 -4.04
C MET A 696 -19.44 25.72 -3.62
N SER A 697 -18.31 26.44 -3.58
CA SER A 697 -18.20 27.85 -3.17
C SER A 697 -18.39 28.86 -4.32
N GLY A 698 -19.29 28.58 -5.28
CA GLY A 698 -19.34 29.36 -6.51
C GLY A 698 -20.56 29.14 -7.41
N ASP A 699 -20.28 28.75 -8.64
CA ASP A 699 -21.22 28.71 -9.77
C ASP A 699 -20.76 27.63 -10.80
N ALA A 700 -19.77 26.81 -10.45
CA ALA A 700 -18.99 25.98 -11.37
C ALA A 700 -18.41 24.72 -10.70
N VAL A 701 -18.29 23.65 -11.48
CA VAL A 701 -17.55 22.41 -11.16
C VAL A 701 -16.62 22.14 -12.34
N ALA A 702 -15.39 21.73 -12.08
CA ALA A 702 -14.42 21.46 -13.15
C ALA A 702 -14.39 19.96 -13.50
N LEU A 703 -14.48 19.64 -14.78
CA LEU A 703 -14.20 18.30 -15.31
C LEU A 703 -12.91 18.39 -16.12
N ASN A 704 -11.84 17.77 -15.62
CA ASN A 704 -10.53 17.77 -16.26
C ASN A 704 -10.29 16.43 -16.96
N ILE A 705 -9.88 16.48 -18.21
CA ILE A 705 -9.79 15.31 -19.08
C ILE A 705 -8.42 15.32 -19.75
N VAL A 706 -7.56 14.37 -19.37
CA VAL A 706 -6.14 14.37 -19.71
C VAL A 706 -5.78 13.13 -20.53
N PHE A 707 -6.52 12.91 -21.62
CA PHE A 707 -6.22 11.83 -22.58
C PHE A 707 -5.16 12.23 -23.59
N GLU A 708 -5.10 13.49 -24.00
CA GLU A 708 -4.25 13.89 -25.12
C GLU A 708 -2.89 14.39 -24.63
N GLY A 709 -1.84 14.05 -25.39
CA GLY A 709 -0.46 14.24 -24.94
C GLY A 709 0.35 12.96 -25.06
N GLY A 710 1.67 13.10 -25.00
CA GLY A 710 2.57 12.03 -25.40
C GLY A 710 4.03 12.29 -25.05
N THR A 711 4.90 11.39 -25.51
CA THR A 711 6.35 11.62 -25.58
C THR A 711 6.73 11.78 -27.05
N ASP A 712 7.16 12.97 -27.44
CA ASP A 712 7.39 13.33 -28.85
C ASP A 712 8.83 13.75 -29.12
N PHE A 713 9.50 12.91 -29.91
CA PHE A 713 10.77 13.18 -30.56
C PHE A 713 10.54 13.05 -32.07
N GLY A 714 9.38 13.45 -32.59
CA GLY A 714 9.05 13.39 -34.01
C GLY A 714 9.91 14.29 -34.89
N LYS A 715 9.64 14.28 -36.19
CA LYS A 715 10.32 15.16 -37.16
C LYS A 715 9.96 16.63 -36.95
N ASP A 716 8.75 16.91 -36.48
CA ASP A 716 8.23 18.27 -36.31
C ASP A 716 8.87 19.01 -35.12
N VAL A 717 9.38 18.28 -34.13
CA VAL A 717 10.26 18.79 -33.06
C VAL A 717 11.63 19.23 -33.63
N GLY A 718 12.04 18.63 -34.74
CA GLY A 718 13.33 18.84 -35.39
C GLY A 718 14.53 18.39 -34.54
N ASP A 719 15.72 18.82 -34.95
CA ASP A 719 16.99 18.47 -34.31
C ASP A 719 17.62 19.63 -33.53
N SER A 720 16.93 20.77 -33.44
CA SER A 720 17.49 22.01 -32.84
C SER A 720 17.86 21.87 -31.36
N TRP A 721 17.31 20.87 -30.66
CA TRP A 721 17.61 20.51 -29.27
C TRP A 721 18.93 19.74 -29.13
N VAL A 722 19.45 19.12 -30.20
CA VAL A 722 20.74 18.43 -30.23
C VAL A 722 21.86 19.47 -30.36
N LYS A 723 22.56 19.76 -29.27
CA LYS A 723 23.65 20.76 -29.24
C LYS A 723 25.00 20.06 -29.22
N THR A 724 25.78 20.21 -30.28
CA THR A 724 27.14 19.65 -30.35
C THR A 724 28.20 20.74 -30.30
N THR A 725 29.25 20.53 -29.49
CA THR A 725 30.39 21.44 -29.37
C THR A 725 31.70 20.67 -29.56
N PRO A 726 32.55 21.02 -30.54
CA PRO A 726 33.86 20.40 -30.70
C PRO A 726 34.74 20.61 -29.45
N ASN A 727 35.42 19.56 -28.99
CA ASN A 727 36.37 19.64 -27.87
C ASN A 727 37.65 18.85 -28.20
N VAL A 728 38.75 19.56 -28.45
CA VAL A 728 40.06 19.00 -28.83
C VAL A 728 40.74 18.23 -27.69
N GLU A 729 40.46 18.55 -26.44
CA GLU A 729 41.10 17.90 -25.29
C GLU A 729 40.42 16.57 -24.91
N LEU A 730 39.20 16.35 -25.38
CA LEU A 730 38.30 15.28 -24.90
C LEU A 730 38.91 13.88 -25.06
N THR A 731 39.47 13.58 -26.24
CA THR A 731 40.15 12.29 -26.53
C THR A 731 41.33 12.07 -25.58
N SER A 732 42.09 13.11 -25.26
CA SER A 732 43.24 13.04 -24.34
C SER A 732 42.81 12.87 -22.87
N SER A 733 41.70 13.51 -22.48
CA SER A 733 41.14 13.42 -21.12
C SER A 733 40.61 12.02 -20.84
N VAL A 734 39.77 11.49 -21.74
CA VAL A 734 39.25 10.12 -21.65
C VAL A 734 40.38 9.09 -21.73
N SER A 735 41.43 9.31 -22.53
CA SER A 735 42.60 8.41 -22.55
C SER A 735 43.30 8.33 -21.19
N LYS A 736 43.45 9.46 -20.46
CA LYS A 736 44.03 9.48 -19.10
C LYS A 736 43.12 8.78 -18.08
N GLN A 737 41.81 9.01 -18.17
CA GLN A 737 40.78 8.37 -17.34
C GLN A 737 40.80 6.84 -17.49
N LEU A 738 40.85 6.35 -18.73
CA LEU A 738 40.95 4.92 -19.04
C LEU A 738 42.29 4.31 -18.58
N ALA A 739 43.41 5.01 -18.76
CA ALA A 739 44.71 4.55 -18.26
C ALA A 739 44.73 4.42 -16.73
N ALA A 740 44.16 5.38 -16.01
CA ALA A 740 44.02 5.30 -14.55
C ALA A 740 43.08 4.15 -14.12
N SER A 741 41.98 3.94 -14.85
CA SER A 741 41.07 2.81 -14.63
C SER A 741 41.77 1.46 -14.85
N ALA A 742 42.61 1.32 -15.88
CA ALA A 742 43.39 0.11 -16.13
C ALA A 742 44.34 -0.23 -14.97
N VAL A 743 45.04 0.77 -14.40
CA VAL A 743 45.91 0.59 -13.24
C VAL A 743 45.10 0.15 -12.01
N LEU A 744 43.98 0.81 -11.71
CA LEU A 744 43.12 0.47 -10.58
C LEU A 744 42.46 -0.92 -10.75
N SER A 745 42.06 -1.28 -11.97
CA SER A 745 41.54 -2.61 -12.30
C SER A 745 42.59 -3.70 -12.08
N SER A 746 43.84 -3.44 -12.46
CA SER A 746 44.95 -4.37 -12.26
C SER A 746 45.24 -4.59 -10.76
N GLN A 747 45.21 -3.51 -9.96
CA GLN A 747 45.33 -3.59 -8.50
C GLN A 747 44.13 -4.31 -7.86
N ALA A 748 42.91 -4.11 -8.36
CA ALA A 748 41.71 -4.81 -7.91
C ALA A 748 41.81 -6.33 -8.14
N ALA A 749 42.28 -6.73 -9.34
CA ALA A 749 42.54 -8.12 -9.67
C ALA A 749 43.66 -8.73 -8.80
N GLU A 750 44.71 -7.97 -8.48
CA GLU A 750 45.78 -8.40 -7.57
C GLU A 750 45.30 -8.59 -6.12
N ALA A 751 44.44 -7.69 -5.63
CA ALA A 751 43.79 -7.84 -4.33
C ALA A 751 42.88 -9.09 -4.29
N ALA A 752 42.07 -9.30 -5.34
CA ALA A 752 41.21 -10.47 -5.48
C ALA A 752 42.02 -11.78 -5.51
N ALA A 753 43.14 -11.81 -6.24
CA ALA A 753 44.06 -12.96 -6.32
C ALA A 753 44.69 -13.30 -4.96
N LYS A 754 45.09 -12.28 -4.19
CA LYS A 754 45.54 -12.42 -2.79
C LYS A 754 44.42 -12.79 -1.83
N GLY A 755 43.17 -12.75 -2.28
CA GLY A 755 41.99 -13.05 -1.49
C GLY A 755 41.46 -11.91 -0.63
N ASP A 756 41.95 -10.69 -0.82
CA ASP A 756 41.43 -9.47 -0.21
C ASP A 756 40.28 -8.91 -1.05
N LEU A 757 39.10 -9.47 -0.81
CA LEU A 757 37.89 -9.21 -1.61
C LEU A 757 37.24 -7.85 -1.30
N GLU A 758 37.55 -7.25 -0.15
CA GLU A 758 37.03 -5.93 0.23
C GLU A 758 37.83 -4.82 -0.46
N THR A 759 39.16 -4.89 -0.39
CA THR A 759 40.05 -4.00 -1.16
C THR A 759 39.85 -4.16 -2.68
N ALA A 760 39.61 -5.38 -3.17
CA ALA A 760 39.30 -5.62 -4.59
C ALA A 760 38.04 -4.85 -5.04
N ARG A 761 36.99 -4.80 -4.21
CA ARG A 761 35.75 -4.08 -4.51
C ARG A 761 35.93 -2.56 -4.46
N ASP A 762 36.62 -2.01 -3.47
CA ASP A 762 36.95 -0.57 -3.42
C ASP A 762 37.73 -0.15 -4.68
N LEU A 763 38.77 -0.92 -5.03
CA LEU A 763 39.60 -0.64 -6.20
C LEU A 763 38.82 -0.80 -7.51
N ALA A 764 37.92 -1.78 -7.63
CA ALA A 764 37.06 -1.95 -8.81
C ALA A 764 36.02 -0.81 -8.94
N GLU A 765 35.41 -0.37 -7.83
CA GLU A 765 34.52 0.79 -7.84
C GLU A 765 35.29 2.07 -8.20
N ARG A 766 36.49 2.26 -7.66
CA ARG A 766 37.37 3.38 -8.02
C ARG A 766 37.81 3.30 -9.48
N ALA A 767 38.10 2.12 -10.01
CA ALA A 767 38.41 1.94 -11.42
C ALA A 767 37.24 2.36 -12.32
N ALA A 768 36.00 2.03 -11.96
CA ALA A 768 34.81 2.51 -12.67
C ALA A 768 34.67 4.04 -12.60
N ARG A 769 34.86 4.65 -11.42
CA ARG A 769 34.86 6.12 -11.24
C ARG A 769 36.01 6.83 -11.95
N ALA A 770 37.15 6.16 -12.18
CA ALA A 770 38.23 6.69 -12.99
C ALA A 770 37.82 6.85 -14.47
N MET A 771 37.05 5.89 -15.02
CA MET A 771 36.54 5.96 -16.41
C MET A 771 35.60 7.14 -16.66
N THR A 772 34.97 7.68 -15.62
CA THR A 772 33.99 8.78 -15.70
C THR A 772 34.61 10.14 -15.35
N GLY A 773 35.87 10.18 -14.93
CA GLY A 773 36.56 11.39 -14.50
C GLY A 773 36.23 11.85 -13.06
N GLU A 774 35.64 11.00 -12.23
CA GLU A 774 35.28 11.33 -10.83
C GLU A 774 36.46 11.21 -9.86
N ILE A 775 37.63 10.75 -10.31
CA ILE A 775 38.85 10.62 -9.49
C ILE A 775 39.84 11.73 -9.84
N ASP A 776 40.39 12.37 -8.79
CA ASP A 776 41.54 13.26 -8.91
C ASP A 776 42.78 12.47 -9.34
N LEU A 777 43.08 12.54 -10.64
CA LEU A 777 44.21 11.85 -11.27
C LEU A 777 45.57 12.35 -10.75
N THR A 778 45.64 13.47 -10.05
CA THR A 778 46.90 13.99 -9.47
C THR A 778 47.34 13.26 -8.21
N GLN A 779 46.41 12.54 -7.54
CA GLN A 779 46.67 11.79 -6.31
C GLN A 779 46.99 10.30 -6.54
N LEU A 780 46.92 9.83 -7.79
CA LEU A 780 47.36 8.49 -8.15
C LEU A 780 48.89 8.44 -8.19
N PRO A 781 49.54 7.36 -7.70
CA PRO A 781 50.97 7.18 -7.88
C PRO A 781 51.29 7.24 -9.37
N THR A 782 52.36 7.97 -9.72
CA THR A 782 52.61 8.45 -11.09
C THR A 782 52.35 7.40 -12.15
N LEU A 783 51.55 7.78 -13.18
CA LEU A 783 51.30 7.05 -14.43
C LEU A 783 52.58 6.95 -15.32
N GLN A 784 53.75 6.73 -14.71
CA GLN A 784 55.04 6.54 -15.34
C GLN A 784 55.03 5.22 -16.12
N GLY A 785 54.67 5.31 -17.41
CA GLY A 785 54.64 4.18 -18.33
C GLY A 785 53.31 4.01 -19.07
N SER A 786 52.22 4.63 -18.60
CA SER A 786 50.94 4.62 -19.34
C SER A 786 51.09 5.38 -20.66
N PRO A 787 50.81 4.78 -21.83
CA PRO A 787 50.99 5.46 -23.10
C PRO A 787 50.10 6.70 -23.22
N PRO A 788 50.63 7.85 -23.68
CA PRO A 788 49.87 9.11 -23.76
C PRO A 788 48.77 9.10 -24.83
N ASN A 789 48.64 8.00 -25.59
CA ASN A 789 47.69 7.84 -26.69
C ASN A 789 47.12 6.41 -26.64
N ILE A 790 45.83 6.28 -26.36
CA ILE A 790 45.09 5.02 -26.48
C ILE A 790 44.52 4.98 -27.92
N PRO A 791 44.98 4.07 -28.81
CA PRO A 791 44.63 4.13 -30.23
C PRO A 791 43.14 3.89 -30.53
N ASP A 792 42.46 3.16 -29.65
CA ASP A 792 41.03 2.86 -29.72
C ASP A 792 40.42 2.95 -28.31
N PRO A 793 39.95 4.14 -27.90
CA PRO A 793 39.36 4.34 -26.58
C PRO A 793 38.10 3.47 -26.35
N ALA A 794 37.34 3.17 -27.40
CA ALA A 794 36.11 2.37 -27.30
C ALA A 794 36.43 0.92 -26.93
N LYS A 795 37.30 0.25 -27.69
CA LYS A 795 37.71 -1.13 -27.39
C LYS A 795 38.49 -1.24 -26.08
N HIS A 796 39.26 -0.22 -25.72
CA HIS A 796 39.94 -0.15 -24.43
C HIS A 796 38.94 -0.05 -23.27
N ALA A 797 37.94 0.84 -23.35
CA ALA A 797 36.89 0.93 -22.35
C ALA A 797 36.04 -0.34 -22.23
N ALA A 798 35.68 -0.96 -23.36
CA ALA A 798 34.92 -2.20 -23.37
C ALA A 798 35.67 -3.34 -22.67
N ALA A 799 36.99 -3.45 -22.89
CA ALA A 799 37.84 -4.43 -22.20
C ALA A 799 37.92 -4.16 -20.69
N LEU A 800 37.98 -2.89 -20.26
CA LEU A 800 37.98 -2.52 -18.84
C LEU A 800 36.63 -2.77 -18.16
N LEU A 801 35.51 -2.43 -18.79
CA LEU A 801 34.17 -2.73 -18.25
C LEU A 801 33.96 -4.24 -18.08
N GLU A 802 34.35 -5.03 -19.09
CA GLU A 802 34.28 -6.49 -19.02
C GLU A 802 35.22 -7.05 -17.93
N SER A 803 36.43 -6.49 -17.78
CA SER A 803 37.35 -6.87 -16.70
C SER A 803 36.75 -6.57 -15.33
N LEU A 804 36.15 -5.39 -15.14
CA LEU A 804 35.53 -5.01 -13.86
C LEU A 804 34.32 -5.89 -13.52
N ARG A 805 33.50 -6.25 -14.51
CA ARG A 805 32.42 -7.24 -14.38
C ARG A 805 32.98 -8.60 -13.91
N THR A 806 34.01 -9.12 -14.58
CA THR A 806 34.63 -10.40 -14.25
C THR A 806 35.32 -10.39 -12.87
N ILE A 807 35.92 -9.27 -12.45
CA ILE A 807 36.46 -9.10 -11.08
C ILE A 807 35.35 -9.23 -10.04
N ASP A 808 34.24 -8.51 -10.21
CA ASP A 808 33.13 -8.50 -9.25
C ASP A 808 32.46 -9.88 -9.13
N GLU A 809 32.19 -10.52 -10.28
CA GLU A 809 31.66 -11.90 -10.35
C GLU A 809 32.62 -12.92 -9.70
N SER A 810 33.92 -12.85 -10.00
CA SER A 810 34.92 -13.75 -9.43
C SER A 810 35.12 -13.52 -7.93
N ALA A 811 35.13 -12.26 -7.48
CA ALA A 811 35.23 -11.92 -6.06
C ALA A 811 33.98 -12.36 -5.28
N GLN A 812 32.78 -12.20 -5.85
CA GLN A 812 31.54 -12.73 -5.28
C GLN A 812 31.59 -14.26 -5.18
N ALA A 813 31.97 -14.95 -6.26
CA ALA A 813 32.11 -16.41 -6.27
C ALA A 813 33.14 -16.91 -5.24
N LEU A 814 34.29 -16.24 -5.11
CA LEU A 814 35.29 -16.55 -4.07
C LEU A 814 34.76 -16.35 -2.66
N GLN A 815 34.01 -15.26 -2.39
CA GLN A 815 33.42 -15.02 -1.07
C GLN A 815 32.43 -16.12 -0.71
N VAL A 816 31.52 -16.44 -1.63
CA VAL A 816 30.48 -17.45 -1.43
C VAL A 816 31.10 -18.84 -1.27
N ALA A 817 32.08 -19.21 -2.11
CA ALA A 817 32.82 -20.47 -1.99
C ALA A 817 33.49 -20.64 -0.62
N ARG A 818 34.21 -19.61 -0.14
CA ARG A 818 34.91 -19.65 1.16
C ARG A 818 33.95 -19.79 2.33
N ALA A 819 32.89 -18.97 2.34
CA ALA A 819 31.87 -19.02 3.39
C ALA A 819 31.12 -20.38 3.38
N ALA A 820 30.83 -20.93 2.20
CA ALA A 820 30.19 -22.24 2.07
C ALA A 820 31.07 -23.38 2.58
N ALA A 821 32.37 -23.38 2.22
CA ALA A 821 33.31 -24.40 2.68
C ALA A 821 33.48 -24.37 4.21
N GLN A 822 33.55 -23.17 4.82
CA GLN A 822 33.58 -22.99 6.27
C GLN A 822 32.28 -23.45 6.93
N ASN A 823 31.13 -22.99 6.44
CA ASN A 823 29.84 -23.30 7.04
C ASN A 823 29.46 -24.78 6.91
N ALA A 824 29.92 -25.46 5.85
CA ALA A 824 29.77 -26.91 5.69
C ALA A 824 30.49 -27.73 6.78
N GLU A 825 31.53 -27.20 7.43
CA GLU A 825 32.21 -27.86 8.56
C GLU A 825 31.44 -27.74 9.88
N THR A 826 30.59 -26.71 9.99
CA THR A 826 29.84 -26.39 11.19
C THR A 826 28.34 -26.69 11.08
N ALA A 827 27.88 -27.18 9.93
CA ALA A 827 26.46 -27.39 9.62
C ALA A 827 25.87 -28.59 10.38
N THR A 828 25.28 -28.33 11.55
CA THR A 828 24.53 -29.34 12.31
C THR A 828 23.29 -29.80 11.54
N GLY A 829 23.27 -31.07 11.11
CA GLY A 829 22.14 -31.71 10.43
C GLY A 829 22.37 -32.03 8.95
N LEU A 830 23.48 -31.61 8.35
CA LEU A 830 23.85 -32.00 6.99
C LEU A 830 24.60 -33.35 6.99
N PRO A 831 24.22 -34.36 6.18
CA PRO A 831 24.97 -35.62 6.07
C PRO A 831 26.43 -35.43 5.64
N GLU A 832 27.35 -36.26 6.13
CA GLU A 832 28.79 -36.17 5.80
C GLU A 832 29.03 -36.18 4.28
N SER A 833 28.29 -37.00 3.52
CA SER A 833 28.37 -37.04 2.06
C SER A 833 27.95 -35.75 1.37
N ASP A 834 26.99 -35.00 1.95
CA ASP A 834 26.57 -33.70 1.44
C ASP A 834 27.57 -32.60 1.87
N GLN A 835 28.16 -32.70 3.07
CA GLN A 835 29.25 -31.82 3.49
C GLN A 835 30.48 -31.97 2.57
N GLU A 836 30.89 -33.20 2.26
CA GLU A 836 31.97 -33.47 1.30
C GLU A 836 31.63 -32.97 -0.11
N ARG A 837 30.39 -33.17 -0.58
CA ARG A 837 29.95 -32.62 -1.88
C ARG A 837 30.02 -31.09 -1.90
N VAL A 838 29.51 -30.40 -0.88
CA VAL A 838 29.58 -28.93 -0.79
C VAL A 838 31.03 -28.45 -0.75
N LYS A 839 31.91 -29.11 0.02
CA LYS A 839 33.34 -28.76 0.05
C LYS A 839 33.99 -28.93 -1.32
N ALA A 840 33.70 -30.03 -2.03
CA ALA A 840 34.23 -30.26 -3.38
C ALA A 840 33.69 -29.25 -4.41
N GLU A 841 32.40 -28.92 -4.36
CA GLU A 841 31.77 -27.90 -5.21
C GLU A 841 32.31 -26.49 -4.92
N ALA A 842 32.46 -26.13 -3.64
CA ALA A 842 33.05 -24.86 -3.21
C ALA A 842 34.53 -24.76 -3.60
N GLN A 843 35.31 -25.84 -3.46
CA GLN A 843 36.71 -25.89 -3.88
C GLN A 843 36.84 -25.76 -5.40
N LYS A 844 35.96 -26.41 -6.18
CA LYS A 844 35.89 -26.26 -7.64
C LYS A 844 35.54 -24.81 -8.03
N LEU A 845 34.53 -24.22 -7.38
CA LEU A 845 34.15 -22.82 -7.58
C LEU A 845 35.31 -21.87 -7.27
N GLN A 846 36.02 -22.11 -6.16
CA GLN A 846 37.21 -21.35 -5.78
C GLN A 846 38.35 -21.49 -6.80
N GLN A 847 38.60 -22.69 -7.32
CA GLN A 847 39.59 -22.91 -8.38
C GLN A 847 39.22 -22.18 -9.68
N GLN A 848 37.95 -22.25 -10.10
CA GLN A 848 37.45 -21.58 -11.30
C GLN A 848 37.56 -20.05 -11.17
N ALA A 849 37.10 -19.48 -10.06
CA ALA A 849 37.16 -18.04 -9.81
C ALA A 849 38.61 -17.53 -9.70
N SER A 850 39.49 -18.27 -9.00
CA SER A 850 40.92 -17.94 -8.96
C SER A 850 41.57 -18.00 -10.35
N ALA A 851 41.24 -19.00 -11.17
CA ALA A 851 41.78 -19.11 -12.53
C ALA A 851 41.33 -17.94 -13.44
N GLN A 852 40.06 -17.52 -13.34
CA GLN A 852 39.58 -16.34 -14.05
C GLN A 852 40.28 -15.06 -13.59
N ILE A 853 40.50 -14.89 -12.27
CA ILE A 853 41.25 -13.73 -11.75
C ILE A 853 42.71 -13.74 -12.27
N THR A 854 43.41 -14.87 -12.25
CA THR A 854 44.79 -14.96 -12.78
C THR A 854 44.85 -14.60 -14.27
N ALA A 855 43.97 -15.18 -15.10
CA ALA A 855 43.90 -14.85 -16.52
C ALA A 855 43.58 -13.36 -16.76
N LEU A 856 42.76 -12.77 -15.89
CA LEU A 856 42.39 -11.36 -15.93
C LEU A 856 43.53 -10.44 -15.47
N GLN A 857 44.39 -10.86 -14.54
CA GLN A 857 45.61 -10.13 -14.19
C GLN A 857 46.56 -10.04 -15.39
N GLU A 858 46.80 -11.15 -16.08
CA GLU A 858 47.64 -11.21 -17.29
C GLU A 858 47.05 -10.30 -18.39
N ALA A 859 45.74 -10.39 -18.61
CA ALA A 859 44.99 -9.57 -19.56
C ALA A 859 45.09 -8.06 -19.27
N LEU A 860 44.88 -7.64 -18.02
CA LEU A 860 44.98 -6.23 -17.62
C LEU A 860 46.42 -5.72 -17.66
N GLN A 861 47.40 -6.56 -17.32
CA GLN A 861 48.81 -6.22 -17.46
C GLN A 861 49.19 -6.01 -18.94
N GLN A 862 48.67 -6.85 -19.84
CA GLN A 862 48.84 -6.69 -21.29
C GLN A 862 48.20 -5.40 -21.81
N ILE A 863 46.99 -5.06 -21.37
CA ILE A 863 46.31 -3.79 -21.70
C ILE A 863 47.11 -2.58 -21.19
N ALA A 864 47.62 -2.63 -19.96
CA ALA A 864 48.36 -1.53 -19.35
C ALA A 864 49.73 -1.29 -20.04
N GLN A 865 50.43 -2.35 -20.43
CA GLN A 865 51.69 -2.27 -21.16
C GLN A 865 51.51 -1.92 -22.65
N ASN A 866 50.45 -2.43 -23.28
CA ASN A 866 50.14 -2.22 -24.69
C ASN A 866 48.63 -2.01 -24.91
N PRO A 867 48.14 -0.76 -24.87
CA PRO A 867 46.73 -0.42 -25.05
C PRO A 867 46.11 -0.91 -26.37
N ALA A 868 46.93 -1.17 -27.41
CA ALA A 868 46.46 -1.72 -28.69
C ALA A 868 46.05 -3.20 -28.63
N SER A 869 46.38 -3.91 -27.53
CA SER A 869 45.95 -5.29 -27.27
C SER A 869 44.50 -5.42 -26.82
N ALA A 870 43.84 -4.32 -26.41
CA ALA A 870 42.50 -4.34 -25.83
C ALA A 870 41.44 -5.09 -26.66
N PRO A 871 41.40 -5.03 -28.02
CA PRO A 871 40.46 -5.83 -28.81
C PRO A 871 40.68 -7.34 -28.68
N GLN A 872 41.94 -7.78 -28.57
CA GLN A 872 42.29 -9.19 -28.38
C GLN A 872 41.85 -9.64 -26.97
N VAL A 873 42.20 -8.88 -25.95
CA VAL A 873 41.82 -9.16 -24.56
C VAL A 873 40.29 -9.17 -24.38
N LEU A 874 39.57 -8.21 -24.95
CA LEU A 874 38.10 -8.19 -24.94
C LEU A 874 37.51 -9.46 -25.56
N SER A 875 38.09 -9.94 -26.67
CA SER A 875 37.63 -11.18 -27.31
C SER A 875 37.90 -12.42 -26.46
N SER A 876 39.01 -12.46 -25.72
CA SER A 876 39.33 -13.53 -24.78
C SER A 876 38.43 -13.49 -23.54
N LEU A 877 38.19 -12.31 -22.94
CA LEU A 877 37.30 -12.16 -21.79
C LEU A 877 35.87 -12.63 -22.11
N ARG A 878 35.31 -12.18 -23.25
CA ARG A 878 33.97 -12.60 -23.72
C ARG A 878 33.84 -14.10 -24.06
N GLN A 879 34.95 -14.85 -24.14
CA GLN A 879 34.94 -16.31 -24.33
C GLN A 879 34.88 -17.10 -23.01
N HIS A 880 35.07 -16.45 -21.86
CA HIS A 880 34.98 -17.12 -20.56
C HIS A 880 33.51 -17.41 -20.21
N GLU A 881 33.22 -18.64 -19.79
CA GLU A 881 31.89 -18.97 -19.26
C GLU A 881 31.63 -18.20 -17.95
N PRO A 882 30.41 -17.66 -17.74
CA PRO A 882 30.01 -17.06 -16.48
C PRO A 882 30.21 -18.02 -15.31
N ILE A 883 30.61 -17.49 -14.15
CA ILE A 883 30.78 -18.33 -12.97
C ILE A 883 29.42 -18.75 -12.41
N PHE A 884 29.02 -19.99 -12.69
CA PHE A 884 27.86 -20.60 -12.06
C PHE A 884 28.19 -20.99 -10.62
N ILE A 885 27.57 -20.30 -9.65
CA ILE A 885 27.68 -20.63 -8.23
C ILE A 885 26.74 -21.82 -7.95
N PRO A 886 27.24 -22.99 -7.51
CA PRO A 886 26.37 -24.13 -7.20
C PRO A 886 25.40 -23.78 -6.07
N PRO A 887 24.16 -24.27 -6.10
CA PRO A 887 23.14 -23.64 -5.25
C PRO A 887 23.26 -23.96 -3.76
N MET A 888 23.73 -25.16 -3.42
CA MET A 888 23.99 -25.57 -2.04
C MET A 888 25.20 -24.80 -1.47
N VAL A 889 26.20 -24.52 -2.32
CA VAL A 889 27.32 -23.61 -2.03
C VAL A 889 26.80 -22.19 -1.82
N ALA A 890 25.86 -21.69 -2.63
CA ALA A 890 25.29 -20.36 -2.45
C ALA A 890 24.54 -20.20 -1.11
N HIS A 891 23.69 -21.17 -0.76
CA HIS A 891 22.90 -21.11 0.48
C HIS A 891 23.80 -21.14 1.72
N LEU A 892 24.77 -22.05 1.78
CA LEU A 892 25.73 -22.09 2.90
C LEU A 892 26.65 -20.87 2.90
N GLY A 893 27.03 -20.33 1.74
CA GLY A 893 27.83 -19.10 1.65
C GLY A 893 27.14 -17.84 2.17
N ALA A 894 25.80 -17.80 2.22
CA ALA A 894 25.03 -16.67 2.74
C ALA A 894 24.92 -16.63 4.27
N GLN A 895 25.21 -17.74 4.98
CA GLN A 895 24.93 -17.86 6.42
C GLN A 895 26.03 -17.26 7.34
N GLY A 896 27.21 -16.90 6.81
CA GLY A 896 28.40 -16.52 7.60
C GLY A 896 28.73 -15.03 7.62
N GLY A 897 28.11 -14.25 8.52
CA GLY A 897 28.20 -12.78 8.56
C GLY A 897 29.02 -12.14 9.69
N LYS A 898 30.08 -12.77 10.24
CA LYS A 898 31.03 -12.14 11.18
C LYS A 898 32.46 -12.70 11.08
N PRO A 899 33.49 -11.88 10.78
CA PRO A 899 34.90 -12.27 10.91
C PRO A 899 35.36 -12.33 12.37
N GLY A 900 36.24 -13.28 12.71
CA GLY A 900 36.88 -13.37 14.02
C GLY A 900 38.04 -12.37 14.19
N ALA A 901 38.16 -11.75 15.36
CA ALA A 901 39.25 -10.84 15.69
C ALA A 901 40.47 -11.56 16.32
N PRO A 902 41.71 -11.15 16.01
CA PRO A 902 42.92 -11.73 16.62
C PRO A 902 43.16 -11.21 18.05
N ALA A 903 43.80 -12.04 18.89
CA ALA A 903 44.04 -11.75 20.31
C ALA A 903 45.40 -11.08 20.57
N VAL A 904 45.46 -10.12 21.50
CA VAL A 904 46.70 -9.54 22.07
C VAL A 904 46.54 -9.31 23.58
N GLN A 905 47.62 -9.54 24.34
CA GLN A 905 47.67 -9.47 25.80
C GLN A 905 48.02 -8.07 26.35
N THR A 906 47.83 -7.87 27.67
CA THR A 906 47.93 -6.59 28.39
C THR A 906 49.20 -6.43 29.24
N THR A 907 49.69 -5.21 29.48
CA THR A 907 50.44 -4.80 30.70
C THR A 907 50.53 -3.25 30.87
N ALA A 908 51.10 -2.74 31.98
CA ALA A 908 50.81 -1.42 32.59
C ALA A 908 52.05 -0.79 33.32
N LEU A 909 52.15 0.50 33.74
CA LEU A 909 51.24 1.68 33.76
C LEU A 909 52.05 3.03 33.86
N LYS A 910 51.33 4.15 34.06
CA LYS A 910 51.66 5.60 34.28
C LYS A 910 52.75 5.96 35.33
N PRO A 911 53.33 7.22 35.38
CA PRO A 911 52.61 8.48 35.72
C PRO A 911 53.20 9.80 35.06
N PRO A 912 53.01 11.07 35.54
CA PRO A 912 52.25 12.07 34.76
C PRO A 912 52.88 13.49 34.59
N GLY A 913 52.44 14.30 33.61
CA GLY A 913 52.72 15.75 33.65
C GLY A 913 52.61 16.63 32.39
N GLU A 914 51.42 16.74 31.78
CA GLU A 914 50.89 17.91 31.02
C GLU A 914 49.42 17.56 30.63
N PRO A 915 48.56 18.47 30.11
CA PRO A 915 47.12 18.18 29.94
C PRO A 915 46.90 17.05 28.92
N ASP A 916 46.78 15.84 29.47
CA ASP A 916 46.99 14.56 28.81
C ASP A 916 46.02 14.40 27.61
N PRO A 917 46.49 14.01 26.40
CA PRO A 917 45.64 13.47 25.36
C PRO A 917 44.65 12.43 25.90
N ALA A 918 45.00 11.69 26.95
CA ALA A 918 44.09 10.78 27.66
C ALA A 918 42.89 11.45 28.35
N GLN A 919 42.88 12.75 28.69
CA GLN A 919 41.66 13.43 29.19
C GLN A 919 40.67 13.71 28.05
N VAL A 920 41.17 14.15 26.89
CA VAL A 920 40.33 14.34 25.69
C VAL A 920 39.86 12.99 25.16
N LYS A 921 40.76 11.99 25.12
CA LYS A 921 40.44 10.60 24.83
C LYS A 921 39.46 10.03 25.85
N GLN A 922 39.58 10.29 27.16
CA GLN A 922 38.58 9.88 28.16
C GLN A 922 37.22 10.49 27.88
N LYS A 923 37.14 11.77 27.52
CA LYS A 923 35.88 12.43 27.17
C LYS A 923 35.23 11.77 25.94
N TRP A 924 35.98 11.53 24.87
CA TRP A 924 35.47 10.80 23.70
C TRP A 924 35.17 9.33 24.00
N THR A 925 35.91 8.68 24.89
CA THR A 925 35.64 7.29 25.30
C THR A 925 34.35 7.18 26.12
N ALA A 926 34.09 8.15 27.00
CA ALA A 926 32.83 8.23 27.74
C ALA A 926 31.64 8.58 26.82
N GLU A 927 31.84 9.48 25.84
CA GLU A 927 30.85 9.78 24.81
C GLU A 927 30.55 8.54 23.94
N LEU A 928 31.59 7.79 23.56
CA LEU A 928 31.47 6.54 22.82
C LEU A 928 30.70 5.48 23.62
N GLN A 929 30.99 5.29 24.91
CA GLN A 929 30.28 4.34 25.77
C GLN A 929 28.78 4.65 25.88
N GLU A 930 28.39 5.93 25.97
CA GLU A 930 26.97 6.30 26.01
C GLU A 930 26.29 6.15 24.64
N VAL A 931 27.01 6.43 23.53
CA VAL A 931 26.51 6.14 22.17
C VAL A 931 26.33 4.64 21.94
N GLU A 932 27.29 3.80 22.34
CA GLU A 932 27.22 2.33 22.22
C GLU A 932 26.09 1.73 23.05
N LYS A 933 25.87 2.24 24.25
CA LYS A 933 24.71 1.88 25.09
C LYS A 933 23.38 2.27 24.43
N ARG A 934 23.33 3.41 23.72
CA ARG A 934 22.13 3.85 22.99
C ARG A 934 21.89 3.02 21.73
N ILE A 935 22.95 2.64 21.00
CA ILE A 935 22.92 1.64 19.91
C ILE A 935 22.28 0.34 20.41
N ALA A 936 22.72 -0.18 21.57
CA ALA A 936 22.16 -1.41 22.14
C ALA A 936 20.66 -1.31 22.46
N ILE A 937 20.21 -0.17 23.01
CA ILE A 937 18.79 0.08 23.30
C ILE A 937 17.94 0.12 22.02
N VAL A 938 18.37 0.88 21.00
CA VAL A 938 17.65 1.00 19.72
C VAL A 938 17.63 -0.34 18.98
N THR A 939 18.72 -1.11 19.03
CA THR A 939 18.80 -2.46 18.43
C THR A 939 17.81 -3.43 19.08
N GLU A 940 17.70 -3.44 20.40
CA GLU A 940 16.73 -4.29 21.11
C GLU A 940 15.27 -3.85 20.86
N GLN A 941 15.00 -2.56 20.68
CA GLN A 941 13.68 -2.06 20.29
C GLN A 941 13.29 -2.51 18.88
N LEU A 942 14.21 -2.42 17.91
CA LEU A 942 14.02 -2.95 16.55
C LEU A 942 13.78 -4.46 16.56
N ARG A 943 14.55 -5.22 17.36
CA ARG A 943 14.38 -6.67 17.49
C ARG A 943 12.99 -7.07 17.98
N ARG A 944 12.46 -6.38 18.99
CA ARG A 944 11.10 -6.61 19.53
C ARG A 944 10.00 -6.24 18.54
N LEU A 945 10.16 -5.13 17.81
CA LEU A 945 9.23 -4.73 16.75
C LEU A 945 9.13 -5.80 15.65
N ASN A 946 10.27 -6.34 15.22
CA ASN A 946 10.33 -7.35 14.17
C ASN A 946 9.69 -8.68 14.61
N GLN A 947 9.85 -9.07 15.89
CA GLN A 947 9.22 -10.27 16.46
C GLN A 947 7.68 -10.18 16.48
N ASN A 948 7.11 -9.00 16.72
CA ASN A 948 5.65 -8.82 16.72
C ASN A 948 5.05 -8.89 15.31
N LEU A 949 5.75 -8.38 14.29
CA LEU A 949 5.33 -8.45 12.88
C LEU A 949 5.22 -9.90 12.38
N LEU A 950 6.15 -10.77 12.78
CA LEU A 950 6.12 -12.21 12.46
C LEU A 950 4.95 -12.96 13.12
N LEU A 951 4.58 -12.57 14.34
CA LEU A 951 3.52 -13.24 15.11
C LEU A 951 2.12 -13.03 14.50
N ASN A 952 1.86 -11.83 13.97
CA ASN A 952 0.60 -11.49 13.29
C ASN A 952 0.37 -12.31 12.02
N ALA A 953 1.43 -12.72 11.32
CA ALA A 953 1.33 -13.47 10.06
C ALA A 953 0.94 -14.95 10.25
N GLN A 954 1.28 -15.56 11.39
CA GLN A 954 0.92 -16.95 11.68
C GLN A 954 -0.57 -17.09 12.05
N LEU A 955 -1.08 -16.20 12.92
CA LEU A 955 -2.48 -16.18 13.36
C LEU A 955 -3.50 -16.13 12.20
N PHE A 956 -3.16 -15.42 11.12
CA PHE A 956 -4.04 -15.30 9.95
C PHE A 956 -4.28 -16.64 9.22
N ASN A 957 -3.23 -17.45 9.03
CA ASN A 957 -3.33 -18.74 8.33
C ASN A 957 -4.16 -19.77 9.12
N ASP A 958 -3.98 -19.82 10.44
CA ASP A 958 -4.71 -20.75 11.30
C ASP A 958 -6.21 -20.42 11.33
N TRP A 959 -6.56 -19.12 11.33
CA TRP A 959 -7.95 -18.67 11.27
C TRP A 959 -8.62 -18.94 9.92
N GLN A 960 -7.90 -18.83 8.80
CA GLN A 960 -8.45 -19.18 7.49
C GLN A 960 -8.80 -20.67 7.40
N LYS A 961 -7.91 -21.54 7.87
CA LYS A 961 -8.13 -22.99 7.84
C LYS A 961 -9.33 -23.41 8.71
N MET A 962 -9.47 -22.82 9.90
CA MET A 962 -10.62 -23.07 10.78
C MET A 962 -11.96 -22.57 10.18
N ALA A 963 -11.93 -21.50 9.37
CA ALA A 963 -13.12 -20.99 8.69
C ALA A 963 -13.57 -21.93 7.54
N GLU A 964 -12.63 -22.47 6.76
CA GLU A 964 -12.91 -23.43 5.69
C GLU A 964 -13.52 -24.74 6.25
N GLU A 965 -12.93 -25.29 7.34
CA GLU A 965 -13.42 -26.52 7.99
C GLU A 965 -14.82 -26.31 8.63
N GLY A 966 -15.06 -25.16 9.29
CA GLY A 966 -16.35 -24.84 9.89
C GLY A 966 -17.51 -24.64 8.89
N MET A 967 -17.21 -24.14 7.69
CA MET A 967 -18.23 -24.02 6.64
C MET A 967 -18.72 -25.37 6.12
N GLU A 968 -17.82 -26.36 6.01
CA GLU A 968 -18.19 -27.69 5.54
C GLU A 968 -19.13 -28.42 6.53
N GLU A 969 -18.96 -28.19 7.84
CA GLU A 969 -19.88 -28.72 8.87
C GLU A 969 -21.24 -28.01 8.89
N CYS A 970 -21.27 -26.67 8.79
CA CYS A 970 -22.52 -25.92 8.69
C CYS A 970 -23.34 -26.28 7.44
N ALA A 971 -22.69 -26.52 6.29
CA ALA A 971 -23.36 -26.98 5.08
C ALA A 971 -24.00 -28.37 5.23
N LYS A 972 -23.34 -29.29 5.95
CA LYS A 972 -23.89 -30.61 6.29
C LYS A 972 -25.07 -30.51 7.27
N ALA A 973 -24.98 -29.63 8.26
CA ALA A 973 -26.08 -29.36 9.20
C ALA A 973 -27.33 -28.79 8.49
N PHE A 974 -27.15 -27.89 7.52
CA PHE A 974 -28.25 -27.38 6.68
C PHE A 974 -28.89 -28.49 5.85
N LEU A 975 -28.09 -29.37 5.21
CA LEU A 975 -28.65 -30.46 4.38
C LEU A 975 -29.53 -31.40 5.21
N ASN A 976 -29.09 -31.75 6.42
CA ASN A 976 -29.87 -32.56 7.37
C ASN A 976 -31.15 -31.85 7.81
N LEU A 977 -31.07 -30.56 8.17
CA LEU A 977 -32.24 -29.76 8.55
C LEU A 977 -33.24 -29.65 7.38
N TRP A 978 -32.76 -29.51 6.14
CA TRP A 978 -33.60 -29.48 4.94
C TRP A 978 -34.33 -30.81 4.72
N THR A 979 -33.64 -31.95 4.81
CA THR A 979 -34.29 -33.27 4.68
C THR A 979 -35.30 -33.53 5.81
N ASP A 980 -34.97 -33.15 7.05
CA ASP A 980 -35.86 -33.35 8.19
C ASP A 980 -37.09 -32.42 8.12
N THR A 981 -36.92 -31.16 7.73
CA THR A 981 -38.02 -30.17 7.70
C THR A 981 -38.89 -30.30 6.43
N ALA A 982 -38.33 -30.68 5.29
CA ALA A 982 -39.10 -30.99 4.08
C ALA A 982 -40.02 -32.21 4.31
N SER A 983 -39.57 -33.20 5.10
CA SER A 983 -40.41 -34.35 5.49
C SER A 983 -41.65 -33.95 6.32
N LEU A 984 -41.62 -32.78 6.96
CA LEU A 984 -42.67 -32.23 7.82
C LEU A 984 -43.72 -31.37 7.09
N GLY A 985 -43.83 -31.51 5.77
CA GLY A 985 -45.09 -31.23 5.05
C GLY A 985 -45.22 -29.86 4.37
N LEU A 986 -44.14 -29.08 4.27
CA LEU A 986 -44.13 -27.78 3.57
C LEU A 986 -44.66 -27.89 2.12
N GLY A 987 -44.13 -28.80 1.30
CA GLY A 987 -44.61 -29.01 -0.08
C GLY A 987 -46.08 -29.45 -0.17
N LYS A 988 -46.56 -30.21 0.83
CA LYS A 988 -47.95 -30.68 0.91
C LYS A 988 -48.92 -29.53 1.22
N HIS A 989 -48.57 -28.65 2.14
CA HIS A 989 -49.35 -27.44 2.44
C HIS A 989 -49.25 -26.39 1.33
N TYR A 990 -48.10 -26.24 0.67
CA TYR A 990 -47.93 -25.34 -0.49
C TYR A 990 -48.86 -25.75 -1.64
N LYS A 991 -49.06 -27.07 -1.82
CA LYS A 991 -50.02 -27.66 -2.76
C LYS A 991 -51.47 -27.37 -2.38
N GLU A 992 -51.87 -27.62 -1.13
CA GLU A 992 -53.22 -27.30 -0.62
C GLU A 992 -53.55 -25.80 -0.73
N LEU A 993 -52.61 -24.91 -0.40
CA LEU A 993 -52.77 -23.45 -0.51
C LEU A 993 -52.81 -22.98 -1.97
N SER A 994 -51.98 -23.55 -2.84
CA SER A 994 -52.01 -23.31 -4.29
C SER A 994 -53.36 -23.71 -4.90
N ASP A 995 -53.92 -24.84 -4.49
CA ASP A 995 -55.19 -25.34 -5.01
C ASP A 995 -56.38 -24.50 -4.47
N GLN A 996 -56.33 -24.04 -3.21
CA GLN A 996 -57.31 -23.09 -2.64
C GLN A 996 -57.24 -21.69 -3.30
N ALA A 997 -56.04 -21.17 -3.54
CA ALA A 997 -55.84 -19.88 -4.23
C ALA A 997 -56.35 -19.92 -5.67
N SER A 998 -56.21 -21.08 -6.35
CA SER A 998 -56.74 -21.35 -7.69
C SER A 998 -58.27 -21.46 -7.72
N ALA A 999 -58.88 -21.97 -6.66
CA ALA A 999 -60.34 -22.14 -6.55
C ALA A 999 -61.09 -20.85 -6.18
N ASN A 1000 -60.41 -19.83 -5.66
CA ASN A 1000 -61.02 -18.56 -5.27
C ASN A 1000 -61.01 -17.55 -6.45
N PRO A 1001 -62.18 -17.19 -7.02
CA PRO A 1001 -62.26 -16.29 -8.18
C PRO A 1001 -61.86 -14.82 -7.89
N LYS A 1002 -61.51 -14.47 -6.64
CA LYS A 1002 -61.01 -13.14 -6.26
C LYS A 1002 -59.48 -13.04 -6.21
N THR A 1003 -58.74 -14.13 -6.42
CA THR A 1003 -57.26 -14.11 -6.40
C THR A 1003 -56.72 -13.38 -7.65
N PRO A 1004 -55.87 -12.34 -7.50
CA PRO A 1004 -55.22 -11.69 -8.64
C PRO A 1004 -54.34 -12.65 -9.44
N LYS A 1005 -54.37 -12.56 -10.78
CA LYS A 1005 -53.62 -13.49 -11.66
C LYS A 1005 -52.11 -13.52 -11.38
N GLU A 1006 -51.48 -12.38 -11.15
CA GLU A 1006 -50.03 -12.29 -10.88
C GLU A 1006 -49.63 -12.98 -9.56
N VAL A 1007 -50.52 -12.92 -8.56
CA VAL A 1007 -50.33 -13.63 -7.28
C VAL A 1007 -50.45 -15.15 -7.51
N LEU A 1008 -51.44 -15.56 -8.31
CA LEU A 1008 -51.64 -16.96 -8.67
C LEU A 1008 -50.45 -17.55 -9.46
N GLU A 1009 -49.92 -16.82 -10.44
CA GLU A 1009 -48.72 -17.23 -11.20
C GLU A 1009 -47.48 -17.35 -10.30
N ARG A 1010 -47.26 -16.40 -9.38
CA ARG A 1010 -46.15 -16.46 -8.42
C ARG A 1010 -46.26 -17.66 -7.47
N ILE A 1011 -47.44 -17.97 -6.95
CA ILE A 1011 -47.67 -19.14 -6.09
C ILE A 1011 -47.40 -20.44 -6.87
N LEU A 1012 -47.93 -20.56 -8.10
CA LEU A 1012 -47.70 -21.74 -8.95
C LEU A 1012 -46.22 -21.91 -9.32
N ARG A 1013 -45.48 -20.82 -9.54
CA ARG A 1013 -44.04 -20.86 -9.80
C ARG A 1013 -43.23 -21.29 -8.57
N GLY A 1014 -43.56 -20.76 -7.39
CA GLY A 1014 -42.94 -21.18 -6.12
C GLY A 1014 -43.16 -22.67 -5.84
N ARG A 1015 -44.37 -23.18 -6.11
CA ARG A 1015 -44.68 -24.62 -6.03
C ARG A 1015 -43.82 -25.46 -6.97
N SER A 1016 -43.66 -25.04 -8.23
CA SER A 1016 -42.83 -25.76 -9.20
C SER A 1016 -41.36 -25.82 -8.80
N LEU A 1017 -40.81 -24.75 -8.20
CA LEU A 1017 -39.44 -24.72 -7.70
C LEU A 1017 -39.27 -25.64 -6.47
N LEU A 1018 -40.22 -25.64 -5.54
CA LEU A 1018 -40.23 -26.55 -4.39
C LEU A 1018 -40.33 -28.02 -4.81
N GLU A 1019 -41.27 -28.38 -5.70
CA GLU A 1019 -41.43 -29.75 -6.21
C GLU A 1019 -40.16 -30.24 -6.96
N LYS A 1020 -39.36 -29.34 -7.56
CA LYS A 1020 -38.04 -29.67 -8.13
C LYS A 1020 -36.97 -29.87 -7.05
N LEU A 1021 -36.88 -28.97 -6.08
CA LEU A 1021 -35.89 -29.03 -5.00
C LEU A 1021 -36.08 -30.24 -4.07
N GLU A 1022 -37.31 -30.73 -3.90
CA GLU A 1022 -37.60 -31.98 -3.17
C GLU A 1022 -36.96 -33.24 -3.81
N THR A 1023 -36.56 -33.18 -5.09
CA THR A 1023 -35.90 -34.33 -5.77
C THR A 1023 -34.40 -34.40 -5.54
N VAL A 1024 -33.79 -33.36 -4.99
CA VAL A 1024 -32.34 -33.19 -4.88
C VAL A 1024 -31.81 -33.85 -3.60
N ARG A 1025 -30.67 -34.56 -3.69
CA ARG A 1025 -30.10 -35.31 -2.56
C ARG A 1025 -28.77 -34.78 -2.03
N THR A 1026 -28.09 -33.90 -2.77
CA THR A 1026 -26.81 -33.31 -2.37
C THR A 1026 -26.75 -31.81 -2.66
N LEU A 1027 -25.89 -31.08 -1.92
CA LEU A 1027 -25.74 -29.63 -2.09
C LEU A 1027 -25.23 -29.24 -3.49
N ALA A 1028 -24.33 -30.06 -4.07
CA ALA A 1028 -23.80 -29.83 -5.41
C ALA A 1028 -24.88 -29.98 -6.50
N GLU A 1029 -25.74 -30.99 -6.40
CA GLU A 1029 -26.89 -31.15 -7.29
C GLU A 1029 -27.89 -29.98 -7.16
N ALA A 1030 -28.06 -29.41 -5.96
CA ALA A 1030 -28.95 -28.26 -5.73
C ALA A 1030 -28.42 -27.01 -6.43
N VAL A 1031 -27.13 -26.72 -6.26
CA VAL A 1031 -26.45 -25.59 -6.91
C VAL A 1031 -26.45 -25.76 -8.43
N ASP A 1032 -26.20 -26.96 -8.94
CA ASP A 1032 -26.16 -27.23 -10.39
C ASP A 1032 -27.57 -27.18 -11.03
N LEU A 1033 -28.61 -27.62 -10.31
CA LEU A 1033 -30.01 -27.47 -10.74
C LEU A 1033 -30.43 -25.98 -10.81
N ILE A 1034 -30.03 -25.19 -9.82
CA ILE A 1034 -30.34 -23.75 -9.72
C ILE A 1034 -29.55 -22.93 -10.76
N ALA A 1035 -28.27 -23.25 -10.97
CA ALA A 1035 -27.45 -22.62 -12.01
C ALA A 1035 -28.01 -22.85 -13.42
N ARG A 1036 -28.63 -24.02 -13.68
CA ARG A 1036 -29.32 -24.32 -14.95
C ARG A 1036 -30.57 -23.46 -15.18
N GLU A 1037 -31.20 -22.90 -14.14
CA GLU A 1037 -32.26 -21.88 -14.26
C GLU A 1037 -31.74 -20.43 -14.27
N LYS A 1038 -30.40 -20.25 -14.29
CA LYS A 1038 -29.70 -18.95 -14.30
C LYS A 1038 -30.01 -18.05 -13.10
N GLN A 1039 -30.17 -18.62 -11.91
CA GLN A 1039 -30.33 -17.88 -10.65
C GLN A 1039 -29.24 -18.30 -9.65
N THR A 1040 -28.97 -17.48 -8.64
CA THR A 1040 -28.11 -17.88 -7.51
C THR A 1040 -28.93 -18.60 -6.43
N LEU A 1041 -28.27 -19.41 -5.60
CA LEU A 1041 -28.93 -20.10 -4.48
C LEU A 1041 -29.63 -19.11 -3.53
N ALA A 1042 -29.00 -17.96 -3.25
CA ALA A 1042 -29.61 -16.88 -2.47
C ALA A 1042 -30.88 -16.32 -3.14
N GLN A 1043 -30.88 -16.10 -4.45
CA GLN A 1043 -32.04 -15.60 -5.21
C GLN A 1043 -33.19 -16.62 -5.28
N VAL A 1044 -32.91 -17.93 -5.32
CA VAL A 1044 -33.95 -18.97 -5.29
C VAL A 1044 -34.57 -19.09 -3.89
N LEU A 1045 -33.74 -19.03 -2.84
CA LEU A 1045 -34.22 -19.00 -1.46
C LEU A 1045 -35.04 -17.74 -1.18
N GLU A 1046 -34.62 -16.58 -1.69
CA GLU A 1046 -35.39 -15.33 -1.68
C GLU A 1046 -36.72 -15.44 -2.44
N ALA A 1047 -36.75 -16.03 -3.64
CA ALA A 1047 -37.99 -16.22 -4.38
C ALA A 1047 -39.00 -17.14 -3.65
N ILE A 1048 -38.51 -18.14 -2.90
CA ILE A 1048 -39.35 -19.01 -2.06
C ILE A 1048 -39.81 -18.25 -0.80
N ARG A 1049 -38.92 -17.49 -0.13
CA ARG A 1049 -39.24 -16.61 1.00
C ARG A 1049 -40.33 -15.60 0.64
N ASP A 1050 -40.20 -14.93 -0.50
CA ASP A 1050 -41.12 -13.89 -0.95
C ASP A 1050 -42.45 -14.48 -1.44
N GLY A 1051 -42.42 -15.67 -2.05
CA GLY A 1051 -43.62 -16.44 -2.41
C GLY A 1051 -44.42 -16.89 -1.18
N ILE A 1052 -43.73 -17.25 -0.10
CA ILE A 1052 -44.34 -17.47 1.22
C ILE A 1052 -44.90 -16.13 1.74
N GLY A 1053 -44.10 -15.07 1.76
CA GLY A 1053 -44.46 -13.73 2.26
C GLY A 1053 -45.75 -13.16 1.66
N LEU A 1054 -45.97 -13.32 0.36
CA LEU A 1054 -47.17 -12.84 -0.35
C LEU A 1054 -48.48 -13.54 0.07
N LEU A 1055 -48.42 -14.69 0.76
CA LEU A 1055 -49.62 -15.42 1.20
C LEU A 1055 -50.21 -14.90 2.53
N ALA A 1056 -49.46 -14.14 3.34
CA ALA A 1056 -49.98 -13.62 4.62
C ALA A 1056 -51.00 -12.48 4.46
N ASP A 1057 -50.98 -11.76 3.35
CA ASP A 1057 -51.89 -10.63 3.11
C ASP A 1057 -53.31 -11.08 2.73
N PHE A 1058 -53.50 -12.36 2.40
CA PHE A 1058 -54.84 -12.95 2.22
C PHE A 1058 -55.47 -13.31 3.56
N THR A 1059 -56.59 -12.65 3.84
CA THR A 1059 -56.94 -12.25 5.21
C THR A 1059 -57.57 -13.31 6.18
N PRO A 1060 -58.04 -14.52 5.78
CA PRO A 1060 -58.71 -15.43 6.72
C PRO A 1060 -57.79 -16.48 7.39
N LEU A 1061 -56.47 -16.34 7.35
CA LEU A 1061 -55.50 -17.37 7.80
C LEU A 1061 -54.71 -17.05 9.09
N LYS A 1062 -55.06 -15.98 9.82
CA LYS A 1062 -54.34 -15.53 11.04
C LYS A 1062 -54.41 -16.48 12.26
N GLU A 1063 -55.22 -17.53 12.23
CA GLU A 1063 -55.49 -18.41 13.39
C GLU A 1063 -55.16 -19.90 13.13
N HIS A 1064 -54.56 -20.25 11.99
CA HIS A 1064 -54.26 -21.65 11.63
C HIS A 1064 -52.81 -22.03 12.06
N PRO A 1065 -52.50 -23.30 12.40
CA PRO A 1065 -51.12 -23.77 12.63
C PRO A 1065 -50.13 -23.49 11.48
N ALA A 1066 -50.63 -23.16 10.28
CA ALA A 1066 -49.83 -22.58 9.20
C ALA A 1066 -49.04 -21.33 9.63
N THR A 1067 -49.52 -20.52 10.58
CA THR A 1067 -48.82 -19.35 11.13
C THR A 1067 -47.65 -19.72 12.07
N LEU A 1068 -47.57 -20.98 12.55
CA LEU A 1068 -46.36 -21.49 13.20
C LEU A 1068 -45.34 -21.97 12.15
N ALA A 1069 -45.79 -22.72 11.14
CA ALA A 1069 -44.94 -23.13 10.01
C ALA A 1069 -44.33 -21.90 9.30
N TRP A 1070 -45.12 -20.84 9.14
CA TRP A 1070 -44.70 -19.50 8.71
C TRP A 1070 -43.49 -18.98 9.49
N LYS A 1071 -43.60 -18.97 10.83
CA LYS A 1071 -42.62 -18.35 11.73
C LYS A 1071 -41.32 -19.16 11.86
N TYR A 1072 -41.37 -20.47 11.67
CA TYR A 1072 -40.16 -21.31 11.71
C TYR A 1072 -39.53 -21.52 10.32
N GLY A 1073 -40.33 -21.58 9.25
CA GLY A 1073 -39.85 -21.73 7.88
C GLY A 1073 -39.09 -20.50 7.36
N SER A 1074 -39.63 -19.28 7.54
CA SER A 1074 -38.95 -18.06 7.10
C SER A 1074 -37.63 -17.86 7.82
N ASN A 1075 -37.62 -18.02 9.15
CA ASN A 1075 -36.43 -17.82 9.98
C ASN A 1075 -35.27 -18.77 9.61
N VAL A 1076 -35.56 -20.00 9.15
CA VAL A 1076 -34.51 -20.92 8.66
C VAL A 1076 -33.95 -20.44 7.33
N VAL A 1077 -34.79 -19.94 6.42
CA VAL A 1077 -34.35 -19.36 5.14
C VAL A 1077 -33.55 -18.06 5.36
N ASP A 1078 -33.98 -17.19 6.27
CA ASP A 1078 -33.30 -15.95 6.62
C ASP A 1078 -31.93 -16.22 7.29
N LEU A 1079 -31.86 -17.19 8.21
CA LEU A 1079 -30.60 -17.60 8.85
C LEU A 1079 -29.57 -18.09 7.83
N VAL A 1080 -30.01 -18.87 6.85
CA VAL A 1080 -29.15 -19.42 5.78
C VAL A 1080 -28.74 -18.33 4.79
N HIS A 1081 -29.65 -17.43 4.42
CA HIS A 1081 -29.33 -16.25 3.62
C HIS A 1081 -28.24 -15.40 4.30
N SER A 1082 -28.46 -15.01 5.57
CA SER A 1082 -27.48 -14.24 6.34
C SER A 1082 -26.14 -14.95 6.55
N PHE A 1083 -26.11 -16.28 6.64
CA PHE A 1083 -24.86 -17.05 6.74
C PHE A 1083 -24.01 -16.92 5.47
N PHE A 1084 -24.62 -17.04 4.29
CA PHE A 1084 -23.91 -16.80 3.02
C PHE A 1084 -23.50 -15.32 2.85
N THR A 1085 -24.24 -14.37 3.41
CA THR A 1085 -23.79 -12.96 3.48
C THR A 1085 -22.59 -12.77 4.41
N TYR A 1086 -22.53 -13.46 5.55
CA TYR A 1086 -21.40 -13.40 6.49
C TYR A 1086 -20.09 -13.95 5.92
N HIS A 1087 -20.16 -14.86 4.93
CA HIS A 1087 -18.98 -15.30 4.17
C HIS A 1087 -18.29 -14.12 3.45
N GLU A 1088 -19.06 -13.23 2.84
CA GLU A 1088 -18.56 -12.02 2.18
C GLU A 1088 -18.03 -10.98 3.18
N VAL A 1089 -18.53 -10.97 4.42
CA VAL A 1089 -17.99 -10.13 5.51
C VAL A 1089 -16.63 -10.65 6.01
N TRP A 1090 -16.41 -11.97 6.02
CA TRP A 1090 -15.12 -12.56 6.39
C TRP A 1090 -13.99 -12.19 5.41
N TYR A 1091 -14.34 -11.97 4.12
CA TYR A 1091 -13.45 -11.36 3.12
C TYR A 1091 -13.02 -9.91 3.49
N GLY A 1092 -13.75 -9.25 4.39
CA GLY A 1092 -13.39 -7.96 4.98
C GLY A 1092 -12.28 -8.02 6.04
N ILE A 1093 -11.98 -9.20 6.61
CA ILE A 1093 -10.89 -9.38 7.61
C ILE A 1093 -9.51 -9.10 6.98
N THR A 1094 -9.42 -9.11 5.64
CA THR A 1094 -8.29 -8.56 4.86
C THR A 1094 -7.92 -7.12 5.26
N GLN A 1095 -8.82 -6.33 5.89
CA GLN A 1095 -8.49 -5.02 6.45
C GLN A 1095 -7.54 -5.04 7.67
N LEU A 1096 -7.26 -6.20 8.28
CA LEU A 1096 -6.26 -6.34 9.36
C LEU A 1096 -4.86 -5.89 8.90
N GLU A 1097 -4.60 -5.91 7.59
CA GLU A 1097 -3.37 -5.41 6.95
C GLU A 1097 -3.01 -3.97 7.36
N ARG A 1098 -4.01 -3.10 7.62
CA ARG A 1098 -3.79 -1.69 7.98
C ARG A 1098 -3.11 -1.45 9.33
N SER A 1099 -2.98 -2.46 10.19
CA SER A 1099 -2.22 -2.30 11.44
C SER A 1099 -0.70 -2.32 11.24
N ASN A 1100 -0.19 -2.75 10.08
CA ASN A 1100 1.26 -2.91 9.86
C ASN A 1100 1.99 -1.59 9.57
N ASP A 1101 1.31 -0.58 9.02
CA ASP A 1101 1.93 0.70 8.62
C ASP A 1101 2.57 1.47 9.78
N GLN A 1102 1.96 1.41 10.98
CA GLN A 1102 2.53 2.05 12.18
C GLN A 1102 3.80 1.37 12.67
N TYR A 1103 3.92 0.05 12.50
CA TYR A 1103 5.12 -0.69 12.84
C TYR A 1103 6.24 -0.44 11.81
N ILE A 1104 5.89 -0.37 10.52
CA ILE A 1104 6.80 -0.02 9.43
C ILE A 1104 7.40 1.37 9.64
N TYR A 1105 6.57 2.38 9.93
CA TYR A 1105 7.04 3.75 10.23
C TYR A 1105 7.96 3.81 11.46
N ARG A 1106 7.64 3.07 12.52
CA ARG A 1106 8.47 3.00 13.74
C ARG A 1106 9.82 2.31 13.49
N VAL A 1107 9.83 1.27 12.65
CA VAL A 1107 11.06 0.58 12.22
C VAL A 1107 11.95 1.51 11.39
N TYR A 1108 11.38 2.31 10.47
CA TYR A 1108 12.16 3.31 9.73
C TYR A 1108 12.79 4.36 10.65
N GLN A 1109 12.04 4.94 11.60
CA GLN A 1109 12.58 5.93 12.54
C GLN A 1109 13.73 5.37 13.40
N LEU A 1110 13.57 4.16 13.96
CA LEU A 1110 14.60 3.53 14.79
C LEU A 1110 15.81 3.06 13.97
N SER A 1111 15.61 2.65 12.72
CA SER A 1111 16.71 2.30 11.80
C SER A 1111 17.55 3.53 11.44
N ASP A 1112 16.91 4.70 11.28
CA ASP A 1112 17.61 5.95 11.00
C ASP A 1112 18.35 6.50 12.25
N GLU A 1113 17.74 6.45 13.44
CA GLU A 1113 18.43 6.75 14.70
C GLU A 1113 19.64 5.81 14.90
N LEU A 1114 19.51 4.52 14.58
CA LEU A 1114 20.60 3.55 14.66
C LEU A 1114 21.77 3.90 13.72
N LYS A 1115 21.49 4.28 12.46
CA LYS A 1115 22.53 4.72 11.50
C LYS A 1115 23.29 5.93 12.01
N VAL A 1116 22.58 6.95 12.50
CA VAL A 1116 23.20 8.19 13.03
C VAL A 1116 24.08 7.88 14.25
N LEU A 1117 23.62 7.00 15.15
CA LEU A 1117 24.41 6.58 16.31
C LEU A 1117 25.64 5.74 15.90
N MET A 1118 25.50 4.83 14.93
CA MET A 1118 26.63 4.04 14.42
C MET A 1118 27.70 4.89 13.75
N GLU A 1119 27.32 5.87 12.92
CA GLU A 1119 28.28 6.79 12.31
C GLU A 1119 28.93 7.70 13.37
N ARG A 1120 28.18 8.14 14.39
CA ARG A 1120 28.76 8.88 15.53
C ARG A 1120 29.76 8.02 16.32
N ALA A 1121 29.47 6.74 16.55
CA ALA A 1121 30.39 5.81 17.20
C ALA A 1121 31.66 5.59 16.36
N LYS A 1122 31.52 5.44 15.04
CA LYS A 1122 32.65 5.33 14.11
C LYS A 1122 33.56 6.56 14.15
N VAL A 1123 33.00 7.76 14.02
CA VAL A 1123 33.75 9.03 14.10
C VAL A 1123 34.42 9.22 15.47
N LEU A 1124 33.78 8.80 16.57
CA LEU A 1124 34.41 8.81 17.90
C LEU A 1124 35.57 7.81 18.00
N ARG A 1125 35.42 6.59 17.47
CA ARG A 1125 36.51 5.59 17.39
C ARG A 1125 37.68 6.07 16.54
N GLU A 1126 37.42 6.67 15.37
CA GLU A 1126 38.44 7.26 14.50
C GLU A 1126 39.18 8.43 15.19
N ARG A 1127 38.48 9.29 15.93
CA ARG A 1127 39.10 10.36 16.73
C ARG A 1127 39.92 9.83 17.90
N ILE A 1128 39.46 8.76 18.54
CA ILE A 1128 40.21 8.05 19.59
C ILE A 1128 41.47 7.39 19.03
N ALA A 1129 41.42 6.84 17.80
CA ALA A 1129 42.56 6.20 17.14
C ALA A 1129 43.57 7.21 16.54
N THR A 1130 43.10 8.30 15.92
CA THR A 1130 43.98 9.34 15.36
C THR A 1130 44.66 10.19 16.44
N ALA A 1131 44.12 10.25 17.66
CA ALA A 1131 44.81 10.82 18.81
C ALA A 1131 46.10 10.07 19.19
N ASP A 1132 46.31 8.84 18.70
CA ASP A 1132 47.56 8.08 18.89
C ASP A 1132 48.61 8.36 17.80
N ILE A 1133 48.33 9.26 16.84
CA ILE A 1133 49.25 9.62 15.75
C ILE A 1133 49.65 11.10 15.85
N THR A 1134 50.65 11.40 16.68
CA THR A 1134 51.45 12.63 16.55
C THR A 1134 52.93 12.30 16.74
N PRO A 1135 53.78 12.43 15.71
CA PRO A 1135 55.21 12.22 15.84
C PRO A 1135 55.89 13.45 16.47
N ARG A 1136 56.86 13.20 17.34
CA ARG A 1136 57.96 14.12 17.63
C ARG A 1136 59.27 13.34 17.65
#